data_AF-A0A1B8E991-F1
#
_entry.id   AF-A0A1B8E991-F1
#
_cell.length_a   1.000
_cell.length_b   1.000
_cell.length_c   1.000
_cell.angle_alpha   90.00
_cell.angle_beta   90.00
_cell.angle_gamma   90.00
#
_symmetry.space_group_name_H-M   'P 1'
#
loop_
_entity.id
_entity.type
_entity.pdbx_description
1 polymer ?
#
loop_
_entity_poly.entity_id
_entity_poly.type
_entity_poly.pdbx_seq_one_letter_code
_entity_poly.pdbx_strand_id
1 'polypeptide(L)'
;MSHTQHLADLCALLVREAYGELTSRIFALLLRRGRQTINTIKQHTGLTGRQVRHGLVVLIQQNLLFHNTEQESGSTFYEANEDSAYFLLRSGTILETVEERYGTDARDIVQNLLLLGHTKVADLAEAYESKSRTANGHTNGANGANGATVNGASNGTNGHHDDQKPAINLDGILARLLDDGFVEPVVESMFRSPKDAYNQAEKEALSSSDSGASKSAKATLELKRIVTGTLQKQYEERSWRHGNMKRYMSGGHPKGADKRRKLASGKPALLGAGSYDEEIKLDRDLVVRINYEKFTVALRTQALTAVAKNDIGDVTSQVYGELLRLLEDKIPRCHGNNADDEDEENDTGGSTITTSTLAQALSNDINIGTGIGQAAGNKIASTDGTNGTRKRKGESSDEEDVVSSKPRATKVKFDVQASAQYSPDNHQARITQLKDHLLLLTGHNHDLLKKLSNDGLGEFTVPFKKATEYMRENELDTFIASAFGKEGLRISHILRKHGKLDEKQVQKIALMKQGEVRKTLVKMQMAGFADIQEVPRDTLRTPGRTIFLWWFDTERIINLLLDRIYKTIARCLQVLETERYKERVVLALADRSDVKGNEHEMLPEDHLLKLSAFTEKEDRLTTQINRLDQLVGIFKEF
;
A
#
# COMPACT_ATOMS: atom_id res chain seq x y z
N MET A 1 -17.30 3.19 -12.00
CA MET A 1 -18.01 2.66 -10.81
C MET A 1 -18.93 3.75 -10.28
N SER A 2 -20.16 3.44 -9.87
CA SER A 2 -21.03 4.42 -9.21
C SER A 2 -20.46 4.73 -7.83
N HIS A 3 -20.16 6.00 -7.55
CA HIS A 3 -19.71 6.46 -6.24
C HIS A 3 -20.67 5.98 -5.15
N THR A 4 -20.16 5.28 -4.14
CA THR A 4 -21.00 4.94 -2.99
C THR A 4 -21.19 6.19 -2.15
N GLN A 5 -22.41 6.39 -1.64
CA GLN A 5 -22.71 7.57 -0.83
C GLN A 5 -21.81 7.66 0.41
N HIS A 6 -21.47 6.52 1.02
CA HIS A 6 -20.62 6.49 2.22
C HIS A 6 -19.16 6.86 1.93
N LEU A 7 -18.62 6.52 0.75
CA LEU A 7 -17.29 6.97 0.34
C LEU A 7 -17.27 8.50 0.14
N ALA A 8 -18.28 9.03 -0.56
CA ALA A 8 -18.40 10.46 -0.79
C ALA A 8 -18.52 11.24 0.54
N ASP A 9 -19.34 10.76 1.47
CA ASP A 9 -19.47 11.38 2.79
C ASP A 9 -18.17 11.26 3.59
N LEU A 10 -17.46 10.12 3.54
CA LEU A 10 -16.14 9.95 4.17
C LEU A 10 -15.11 10.94 3.62
N CYS A 11 -14.95 11.05 2.30
CA CYS A 11 -14.00 11.97 1.69
C CYS A 11 -14.33 13.43 2.03
N ALA A 12 -15.61 13.80 2.08
CA ALA A 12 -16.02 15.13 2.52
C ALA A 12 -15.65 15.42 3.98
N LEU A 13 -15.75 14.42 4.88
CA LEU A 13 -15.31 14.53 6.27
C LEU A 13 -13.80 14.71 6.38
N LEU A 14 -13.01 13.94 5.61
CA LEU A 14 -11.55 14.04 5.59
C LEU A 14 -11.09 15.44 5.12
N VAL A 15 -11.68 15.95 4.03
CA VAL A 15 -11.38 17.29 3.54
C VAL A 15 -11.76 18.37 4.56
N ARG A 16 -12.85 18.18 5.31
CA ARG A 16 -13.28 19.11 6.36
C ARG A 16 -12.30 19.15 7.53
N GLU A 17 -11.81 17.99 7.95
CA GLU A 17 -10.84 17.89 9.04
C GLU A 17 -9.49 18.51 8.64
N ALA A 18 -9.03 18.26 7.41
CA ALA A 18 -7.74 18.78 6.92
C ALA A 18 -7.77 20.26 6.52
N TYR A 19 -8.83 20.72 5.86
CA TYR A 19 -8.86 22.03 5.17
C TYR A 19 -10.06 22.91 5.53
N GLY A 20 -10.91 22.46 6.45
CA GLY A 20 -12.03 23.23 6.99
C GLY A 20 -13.35 23.14 6.21
N GLU A 21 -14.36 23.83 6.74
CA GLU A 21 -15.74 23.74 6.26
C GLU A 21 -15.94 24.30 4.84
N LEU A 22 -15.22 25.37 4.49
CA LEU A 22 -15.38 26.03 3.19
C LEU A 22 -15.01 25.11 2.02
N THR A 23 -13.87 24.44 2.11
CA THR A 23 -13.35 23.51 1.09
C THR A 23 -14.20 22.25 1.05
N SER A 24 -14.58 21.70 2.21
CA SER A 24 -15.47 20.54 2.31
C SER A 24 -16.82 20.79 1.66
N ARG A 25 -17.43 21.96 1.85
CA ARG A 25 -18.73 22.30 1.23
C ARG A 25 -18.67 22.32 -0.30
N ILE A 26 -17.58 22.85 -0.87
CA ILE A 26 -17.37 22.86 -2.33
C ILE A 26 -17.11 21.43 -2.82
N PHE A 27 -16.26 20.69 -2.12
CA PHE A 27 -15.90 19.31 -2.47
C PHE A 27 -17.13 18.38 -2.43
N ALA A 28 -17.91 18.41 -1.35
CA ALA A 28 -19.15 17.63 -1.19
C ALA A 28 -20.20 17.96 -2.25
N LEU A 29 -20.29 19.22 -2.71
CA LEU A 29 -21.16 19.58 -3.82
C LEU A 29 -20.73 18.88 -5.10
N LEU A 30 -19.42 18.89 -5.40
CA LEU A 30 -18.85 18.27 -6.59
C LEU A 30 -19.00 16.75 -6.57
N LEU A 31 -18.85 16.10 -5.42
CA LEU A 31 -19.12 14.67 -5.26
C LEU A 31 -20.59 14.32 -5.56
N ARG A 32 -21.54 15.14 -5.10
CA ARG A 32 -22.98 14.85 -5.24
C ARG A 32 -23.54 15.21 -6.62
N ARG A 33 -23.01 16.24 -7.27
CA ARG A 33 -23.54 16.79 -8.53
C ARG A 33 -22.60 16.58 -9.72
N GLY A 34 -21.48 15.89 -9.53
CA GLY A 34 -20.45 15.70 -10.55
C GLY A 34 -19.78 17.02 -10.96
N ARG A 35 -19.26 17.05 -12.19
CA ARG A 35 -18.52 18.18 -12.74
C ARG A 35 -19.35 19.47 -12.77
N GLN A 36 -18.77 20.59 -12.34
CA GLN A 36 -19.45 21.89 -12.32
C GLN A 36 -18.54 23.05 -12.71
N THR A 37 -19.12 24.14 -13.23
CA THR A 37 -18.39 25.40 -13.45
C THR A 37 -18.38 26.25 -12.19
N ILE A 38 -17.47 27.22 -12.11
CA ILE A 38 -17.39 28.16 -10.98
C ILE A 38 -18.71 28.89 -10.69
N ASN A 39 -19.47 29.22 -11.74
CA ASN A 39 -20.75 29.92 -11.61
C ASN A 39 -21.82 29.03 -10.99
N THR A 40 -21.87 27.75 -11.41
CA THR A 40 -22.82 26.79 -10.84
C THR A 40 -22.45 26.44 -9.40
N ILE A 41 -21.16 26.31 -9.08
CA ILE A 41 -20.69 26.10 -7.70
C ILE A 41 -21.14 27.26 -6.81
N LYS A 42 -20.96 28.50 -7.26
CA LYS A 42 -21.41 29.69 -6.53
C LYS A 42 -22.91 29.67 -6.26
N GLN A 43 -23.73 29.36 -7.27
CA GLN A 43 -25.18 29.31 -7.14
C GLN A 43 -25.65 28.22 -6.17
N HIS A 44 -25.08 27.02 -6.25
CA HIS A 44 -25.53 25.87 -5.45
C HIS A 44 -24.98 25.89 -4.02
N THR A 45 -23.79 26.44 -3.80
CA THR A 45 -23.21 26.57 -2.44
C THR A 45 -23.72 27.80 -1.70
N GLY A 46 -24.21 28.84 -2.39
CA GLY A 46 -24.55 30.12 -1.78
C GLY A 46 -23.34 30.91 -1.26
N LEU A 47 -22.11 30.48 -1.63
CA LEU A 47 -20.87 31.15 -1.26
C LEU A 47 -20.62 32.37 -2.15
N THR A 48 -19.85 33.34 -1.64
CA THR A 48 -19.41 34.48 -2.45
C THR A 48 -18.38 34.03 -3.50
N GLY A 49 -18.26 34.77 -4.60
CA GLY A 49 -17.28 34.44 -5.65
C GLY A 49 -15.83 34.41 -5.13
N ARG A 50 -15.50 35.23 -4.14
CA ARG A 50 -14.19 35.22 -3.48
C ARG A 50 -13.95 33.94 -2.67
N GLN A 51 -14.95 33.51 -1.89
CA GLN A 51 -14.89 32.26 -1.12
C GLN A 51 -14.75 31.04 -2.03
N VAL A 52 -15.52 30.98 -3.13
CA VAL A 52 -15.42 29.88 -4.11
C VAL A 52 -14.02 29.84 -4.72
N ARG A 53 -13.47 30.96 -5.18
CA ARG A 53 -12.10 31.01 -5.74
C ARG A 53 -11.06 30.55 -4.73
N HIS A 54 -11.15 31.04 -3.49
CA HIS A 54 -10.21 30.64 -2.43
C HIS A 54 -10.29 29.14 -2.14
N GLY A 55 -11.50 28.59 -1.97
CA GLY A 55 -11.68 27.16 -1.75
C GLY A 55 -11.21 26.30 -2.91
N LEU A 56 -11.47 26.71 -4.16
CA LEU A 56 -10.96 26.02 -5.35
C LEU A 56 -9.43 26.03 -5.42
N VAL A 57 -8.78 27.17 -5.11
CA VAL A 57 -7.31 27.25 -5.09
C VAL A 57 -6.72 26.28 -4.07
N VAL A 58 -7.26 26.23 -2.85
CA VAL A 58 -6.78 25.29 -1.81
C VAL A 58 -6.96 23.84 -2.25
N LEU A 59 -8.13 23.51 -2.81
CA LEU A 59 -8.40 22.14 -3.25
C LEU A 59 -7.53 21.71 -4.45
N ILE A 60 -7.22 22.61 -5.38
CA ILE A 60 -6.29 22.34 -6.50
C ILE A 60 -4.86 22.18 -5.96
N GLN A 61 -4.44 23.05 -5.03
CA GLN A 61 -3.13 22.98 -4.38
C GLN A 61 -2.89 21.60 -3.76
N GLN A 62 -3.92 21.02 -3.16
CA GLN A 62 -3.85 19.71 -2.49
C GLN A 62 -4.19 18.52 -3.42
N ASN A 63 -4.27 18.75 -4.74
CA ASN A 63 -4.64 17.73 -5.74
C ASN A 63 -6.00 17.04 -5.49
N LEU A 64 -6.91 17.72 -4.81
CA LEU A 64 -8.25 17.20 -4.51
C LEU A 64 -9.25 17.47 -5.63
N LEU A 65 -8.92 18.28 -6.63
CA LEU A 65 -9.78 18.55 -7.77
C LEU A 65 -9.08 18.27 -9.09
N PHE A 66 -9.84 17.69 -10.00
CA PHE A 66 -9.56 17.78 -11.42
C PHE A 66 -10.16 19.07 -11.99
N HIS A 67 -9.49 19.62 -12.99
CA HIS A 67 -10.01 20.71 -13.78
C HIS A 67 -9.69 20.49 -15.25
N ASN A 68 -10.65 20.85 -16.11
CA ASN A 68 -10.47 20.78 -17.54
C ASN A 68 -11.15 21.99 -18.19
N THR A 69 -10.44 22.66 -19.09
CA THR A 69 -10.96 23.81 -19.82
C THR A 69 -11.29 23.37 -21.23
N GLU A 70 -12.56 23.41 -21.57
CA GLU A 70 -13.04 23.02 -22.88
C GLU A 70 -12.66 24.08 -23.92
N GLN A 71 -11.92 23.67 -24.96
CA GLN A 71 -11.39 24.59 -25.97
C GLN A 71 -12.47 25.32 -26.77
N GLU A 72 -13.63 24.68 -26.98
CA GLU A 72 -14.73 25.24 -27.77
C GLU A 72 -15.54 26.30 -27.00
N SER A 73 -15.81 26.07 -25.72
CA SER A 73 -16.64 26.95 -24.88
C SER A 73 -15.82 27.92 -24.02
N GLY A 74 -14.52 27.68 -23.84
CA GLY A 74 -13.66 28.38 -22.90
C GLY A 74 -14.05 28.19 -21.42
N SER A 75 -14.99 27.30 -21.13
CA SER A 75 -15.49 27.07 -19.77
C SER A 75 -14.65 26.03 -19.05
N THR A 76 -14.21 26.37 -17.84
CA THR A 76 -13.51 25.42 -16.95
C THR A 76 -14.50 24.65 -16.09
N PHE A 77 -14.42 23.33 -16.15
CA PHE A 77 -15.17 22.41 -15.32
C PHE A 77 -14.25 21.87 -14.21
N TYR A 78 -14.78 21.81 -12.99
CA TYR A 78 -14.12 21.22 -11.83
C TYR A 78 -14.82 19.92 -11.45
N GLU A 79 -14.04 18.88 -11.13
CA GLU A 79 -14.51 17.56 -10.70
C GLU A 79 -13.74 17.14 -9.44
N ALA A 80 -14.41 16.46 -8.51
CA ALA A 80 -13.79 16.00 -7.27
C ALA A 80 -12.91 14.76 -7.51
N ASN A 81 -11.71 14.77 -6.95
CA ASN A 81 -10.81 13.61 -6.93
C ASN A 81 -10.97 12.86 -5.61
N GLU A 82 -11.83 11.83 -5.63
CA GLU A 82 -12.12 10.99 -4.46
C GLU A 82 -10.91 10.20 -3.99
N ASP A 83 -10.12 9.66 -4.92
CA ASP A 83 -9.00 8.80 -4.58
C ASP A 83 -7.93 9.61 -3.83
N SER A 84 -7.56 10.80 -4.31
CA SER A 84 -6.64 11.69 -3.58
C SER A 84 -7.20 12.17 -2.24
N ALA A 85 -8.52 12.37 -2.12
CA ALA A 85 -9.14 12.71 -0.84
C ALA A 85 -9.08 11.55 0.17
N TYR A 86 -9.22 10.31 -0.30
CA TYR A 86 -9.11 9.12 0.55
C TYR A 86 -7.68 8.95 1.10
N PHE A 87 -6.64 9.30 0.33
CA PHE A 87 -5.25 9.27 0.79
C PHE A 87 -4.95 10.19 1.99
N LEU A 88 -5.79 11.18 2.30
CA LEU A 88 -5.67 11.95 3.53
C LEU A 88 -5.76 11.06 4.78
N LEU A 89 -6.58 10.00 4.73
CA LEU A 89 -6.71 8.98 5.78
C LEU A 89 -5.38 8.22 6.00
N ARG A 90 -4.59 8.06 4.93
CA ARG A 90 -3.35 7.25 4.90
C ARG A 90 -2.08 8.03 5.17
N SER A 91 -2.20 9.32 5.50
CA SER A 91 -1.05 10.16 5.82
C SER A 91 -0.14 9.52 6.86
N GLY A 92 -0.69 8.89 7.91
CA GLY A 92 0.09 8.15 8.92
C GLY A 92 0.88 6.97 8.34
N THR A 93 0.21 6.08 7.60
CA THR A 93 0.82 4.89 6.98
C THR A 93 1.88 5.26 5.94
N ILE A 94 1.66 6.34 5.19
CA ILE A 94 2.63 6.90 4.23
C ILE A 94 3.90 7.32 4.97
N LEU A 95 3.76 8.07 6.06
CA LEU A 95 4.88 8.54 6.87
C LEU A 95 5.65 7.39 7.52
N GLU A 96 4.94 6.39 8.06
CA GLU A 96 5.54 5.17 8.62
C GLU A 96 6.35 4.41 7.55
N THR A 97 5.77 4.20 6.36
CA THR A 97 6.46 3.50 5.25
C THR A 97 7.72 4.24 4.80
N VAL A 98 7.70 5.58 4.79
CA VAL A 98 8.87 6.39 4.44
C VAL A 98 9.93 6.36 5.54
N GLU A 99 9.52 6.44 6.81
CA GLU A 99 10.43 6.38 7.96
C GLU A 99 11.17 5.04 8.00
N GLU A 100 10.45 3.93 7.79
CA GLU A 100 11.03 2.58 7.76
C GLU A 100 12.06 2.39 6.64
N ARG A 101 11.83 2.99 5.46
CA ARG A 101 12.65 2.77 4.26
C ARG A 101 13.78 3.79 4.09
N TYR A 102 13.56 5.04 4.47
CA TYR A 102 14.46 6.17 4.18
C TYR A 102 14.91 6.94 5.42
N GLY A 103 14.35 6.65 6.59
CA GLY A 103 14.70 7.29 7.86
C GLY A 103 13.87 8.54 8.18
N THR A 104 14.14 9.09 9.36
CA THR A 104 13.37 10.21 9.96
C THR A 104 13.40 11.48 9.11
N ASP A 105 14.55 11.82 8.54
CA ASP A 105 14.70 13.04 7.74
C ASP A 105 13.81 13.00 6.49
N ALA A 106 13.70 11.82 5.86
CA ALA A 106 12.82 11.60 4.71
C ALA A 106 11.34 11.67 5.09
N ARG A 107 10.97 11.10 6.25
CA ARG A 107 9.61 11.21 6.78
C ARG A 107 9.22 12.68 6.95
N ASP A 108 10.08 13.49 7.54
CA ASP A 108 9.80 14.91 7.74
C ASP A 108 9.61 15.62 6.39
N ILE A 109 10.36 15.24 5.34
CA ILE A 109 10.25 15.86 4.00
C ILE A 109 8.88 15.54 3.41
N VAL A 110 8.49 14.27 3.48
CA VAL A 110 7.18 13.81 3.01
C VAL A 110 6.06 14.42 3.84
N GLN A 111 6.25 14.64 5.14
CA GLN A 111 5.28 15.36 5.97
C GLN A 111 5.07 16.79 5.49
N ASN A 112 6.13 17.53 5.17
CA ASN A 112 6.00 18.88 4.63
C ASN A 112 5.34 18.86 3.24
N LEU A 113 5.64 17.87 2.40
CA LEU A 113 4.96 17.66 1.11
C LEU A 113 3.45 17.40 1.29
N LEU A 114 3.04 16.56 2.25
CA LEU A 114 1.62 16.31 2.56
C LEU A 114 0.89 17.58 2.98
N LEU A 115 1.56 18.48 3.72
CA LEU A 115 0.97 19.74 4.17
C LEU A 115 0.85 20.78 3.04
N LEU A 116 1.84 20.85 2.16
CA LEU A 116 1.90 21.83 1.07
C LEU A 116 1.16 21.37 -0.20
N GLY A 117 0.92 20.07 -0.35
CA GLY A 117 0.36 19.45 -1.54
C GLY A 117 1.44 19.28 -2.62
N HIS A 118 1.67 20.33 -3.40
CA HIS A 118 2.78 20.40 -4.34
C HIS A 118 3.58 21.68 -4.19
N THR A 119 4.90 21.59 -4.27
CA THR A 119 5.77 22.73 -3.94
C THR A 119 7.06 22.68 -4.74
N LYS A 120 7.70 23.83 -4.90
CA LYS A 120 9.03 23.90 -5.49
C LYS A 120 10.07 23.31 -4.53
N VAL A 121 11.13 22.75 -5.11
CA VAL A 121 12.31 22.30 -4.36
C VAL A 121 12.98 23.48 -3.64
N ALA A 122 12.95 24.69 -4.20
CA ALA A 122 13.42 25.92 -3.54
C ALA A 122 12.72 26.16 -2.20
N ASP A 123 11.38 26.14 -2.22
CA ASP A 123 10.55 26.46 -1.04
C ASP A 123 10.71 25.39 0.05
N LEU A 124 10.88 24.11 -0.36
CA LEU A 124 11.23 23.04 0.58
C LEU A 124 12.59 23.29 1.23
N ALA A 125 13.62 23.63 0.45
CA ALA A 125 14.94 23.90 0.98
C ALA A 125 14.92 25.04 2.00
N GLU A 126 14.21 26.14 1.71
CA GLU A 126 14.04 27.27 2.63
C GLU A 126 13.31 26.88 3.92
N ALA A 127 12.24 26.08 3.81
CA ALA A 127 11.50 25.56 4.97
C ALA A 127 12.38 24.67 5.88
N TYR A 128 13.34 23.95 5.30
CA TYR A 128 14.28 23.11 6.04
C TYR A 128 15.42 23.92 6.69
N GLU A 129 16.00 24.86 5.96
CA GLU A 129 17.05 25.73 6.50
C GLU A 129 16.54 26.57 7.68
N SER A 130 15.29 27.04 7.63
CA SER A 130 14.67 27.80 8.71
C SER A 130 14.38 26.95 9.97
N LYS A 131 13.99 25.68 9.82
CA LYS A 131 13.83 24.72 10.93
C LYS A 131 15.17 24.38 11.61
N SER A 132 16.24 24.22 10.82
CA SER A 132 17.58 23.98 11.37
C SER A 132 18.08 25.17 12.22
N ARG A 133 17.82 26.41 11.78
CA ARG A 133 18.18 27.62 12.53
C ARG A 133 17.43 27.77 13.86
N THR A 134 16.19 27.29 13.94
CA THR A 134 15.40 27.34 15.18
C THR A 134 15.77 26.25 16.17
N ALA A 135 16.18 25.06 15.70
CA ALA A 135 16.64 23.96 16.57
C ALA A 135 17.96 24.26 17.30
N ASN A 136 18.85 25.06 16.69
CA ASN A 136 20.13 25.47 17.29
C ASN A 136 20.01 26.80 18.08
N GLY A 137 18.80 27.36 18.21
CA GLY A 137 18.54 28.70 18.73
C GLY A 137 17.83 28.74 20.07
N HIS A 138 18.19 27.86 21.02
CA HIS A 138 17.83 28.06 22.44
C HIS A 138 19.00 28.62 23.23
N THR A 139 19.31 29.91 23.02
CA THR A 139 19.91 30.75 24.07
C THR A 139 19.05 32.00 24.25
N ASN A 140 18.66 32.24 25.50
CA ASN A 140 17.78 33.32 25.93
C ASN A 140 18.38 34.70 25.67
N GLY A 141 17.51 35.70 25.45
CA GLY A 141 17.89 37.10 25.70
C GLY A 141 16.97 38.18 25.13
N ALA A 142 15.82 38.40 25.77
CA ALA A 142 15.12 39.68 25.68
C ALA A 142 15.77 40.71 26.63
N ASN A 143 16.08 41.90 26.10
CA ASN A 143 16.16 43.25 26.71
C ASN A 143 17.47 44.03 26.45
N GLY A 144 17.31 45.31 26.08
CA GLY A 144 17.99 46.42 26.75
C GLY A 144 19.06 47.19 25.97
N ALA A 145 18.87 48.50 25.91
CA ALA A 145 19.68 49.52 25.26
C ALA A 145 21.13 49.71 25.78
N ASN A 146 21.94 50.33 24.91
CA ASN A 146 23.08 51.24 25.13
C ASN A 146 24.31 50.77 25.96
N GLY A 147 25.50 50.84 25.35
CA GLY A 147 26.73 51.15 26.08
C GLY A 147 28.06 50.62 25.51
N ALA A 148 28.83 51.55 24.93
CA ALA A 148 30.29 51.68 24.99
C ALA A 148 31.26 50.58 24.46
N THR A 149 32.15 51.08 23.61
CA THR A 149 33.43 50.53 23.13
C THR A 149 34.39 50.08 24.24
N VAL A 150 35.03 48.93 24.09
CA VAL A 150 36.44 48.71 24.52
C VAL A 150 37.11 47.64 23.63
N ASN A 151 38.26 47.99 23.06
CA ASN A 151 39.20 47.07 22.40
C ASN A 151 39.93 46.20 23.43
N GLY A 152 40.03 44.90 23.17
CA GLY A 152 40.90 43.99 23.91
C GLY A 152 41.25 42.77 23.06
N ALA A 153 42.46 42.77 22.51
CA ALA A 153 43.04 41.62 21.83
C ALA A 153 43.53 40.60 22.87
N SER A 154 43.11 39.34 22.74
CA SER A 154 43.80 38.20 23.35
C SER A 154 43.74 36.98 22.43
N ASN A 155 44.92 36.55 22.01
CA ASN A 155 45.19 35.35 21.24
C ASN A 155 44.92 34.08 22.06
N GLY A 156 44.17 33.15 21.46
CA GLY A 156 44.48 31.72 21.39
C GLY A 156 44.28 30.85 22.64
N THR A 157 43.28 29.96 22.57
CA THR A 157 43.45 28.52 22.90
C THR A 157 42.32 27.70 22.26
N ASN A 158 42.70 26.60 21.61
CA ASN A 158 41.84 25.58 21.01
C ASN A 158 40.86 24.96 22.02
N GLY A 159 39.64 24.67 21.56
CA GLY A 159 38.80 23.64 22.18
C GLY A 159 37.31 23.94 22.20
N HIS A 160 36.62 23.76 21.07
CA HIS A 160 35.38 22.96 21.03
C HIS A 160 34.98 22.76 19.57
N HIS A 161 34.88 21.51 19.15
CA HIS A 161 34.09 21.15 17.98
C HIS A 161 32.68 21.69 18.20
N ASP A 162 32.28 22.65 17.38
CA ASP A 162 30.88 22.97 17.16
C ASP A 162 30.28 21.69 16.54
N ASP A 163 29.59 20.88 17.32
CA ASP A 163 28.77 19.76 16.85
C ASP A 163 27.57 20.36 16.07
N GLN A 164 27.87 21.02 14.95
CA GLN A 164 26.87 21.30 13.92
C GLN A 164 26.36 19.93 13.48
N LYS A 165 25.13 19.58 13.88
CA LYS A 165 24.38 18.51 13.22
C LYS A 165 24.59 18.66 11.71
N PRO A 166 25.02 17.60 11.01
CA PRO A 166 25.29 17.70 9.58
C PRO A 166 24.03 18.25 8.90
N ALA A 167 24.21 19.25 8.02
CA ALA A 167 23.11 19.79 7.25
C ALA A 167 22.39 18.64 6.54
N ILE A 168 21.08 18.53 6.75
CA ILE A 168 20.25 17.47 6.15
C ILE A 168 20.51 17.48 4.65
N ASN A 169 20.90 16.33 4.10
CA ASN A 169 21.12 16.17 2.66
C ASN A 169 19.76 16.09 1.94
N LEU A 170 19.03 17.20 1.91
CA LEU A 170 17.69 17.32 1.33
C LEU A 170 17.70 16.85 -0.13
N ASP A 171 18.64 17.35 -0.92
CA ASP A 171 18.71 17.02 -2.35
C ASP A 171 19.00 15.54 -2.57
N GLY A 172 19.87 14.92 -1.76
CA GLY A 172 20.16 13.49 -1.82
C GLY A 172 18.99 12.61 -1.37
N ILE A 173 18.21 13.03 -0.37
CA ILE A 173 17.01 12.32 0.06
C ILE A 173 15.90 12.45 -1.00
N LEU A 174 15.65 13.66 -1.49
CA LEU A 174 14.61 13.91 -2.48
C LEU A 174 14.93 13.23 -3.82
N ALA A 175 16.21 13.18 -4.22
CA ALA A 175 16.64 12.42 -5.39
C ALA A 175 16.38 10.92 -5.24
N ARG A 176 16.57 10.35 -4.05
CA ARG A 176 16.19 8.95 -3.77
C ARG A 176 14.69 8.71 -3.88
N LEU A 177 13.88 9.56 -3.25
CA LEU A 177 12.43 9.45 -3.31
C LEU A 177 11.88 9.61 -4.74
N LEU A 178 12.51 10.46 -5.56
CA LEU A 178 12.22 10.61 -6.99
C LEU A 178 12.66 9.39 -7.81
N ASP A 179 13.82 8.82 -7.48
CA ASP A 179 14.37 7.65 -8.17
C ASP A 179 13.52 6.39 -7.94
N ASP A 180 13.00 6.23 -6.71
CA ASP A 180 12.14 5.10 -6.32
C ASP A 180 10.65 5.36 -6.65
N GLY A 181 10.31 6.60 -7.01
CA GLY A 181 9.00 7.00 -7.52
C GLY A 181 7.95 7.34 -6.47
N PHE A 182 8.32 7.46 -5.19
CA PHE A 182 7.43 7.90 -4.10
C PHE A 182 7.11 9.40 -4.17
N VAL A 183 8.00 10.17 -4.80
CA VAL A 183 7.80 11.56 -5.16
C VAL A 183 7.86 11.66 -6.69
N GLU A 184 7.01 12.50 -7.27
CA GLU A 184 6.95 12.73 -8.72
C GLU A 184 6.93 14.23 -9.06
N PRO A 185 7.49 14.63 -10.23
CA PRO A 185 7.36 16.00 -10.71
C PRO A 185 5.92 16.29 -11.14
N VAL A 186 5.45 17.49 -10.87
CA VAL A 186 4.09 17.91 -11.25
C VAL A 186 4.00 18.20 -12.74
N VAL A 187 3.02 17.60 -13.42
CA VAL A 187 2.71 17.83 -14.83
C VAL A 187 1.25 18.26 -14.97
N GLU A 188 0.94 19.14 -15.94
CA GLU A 188 -0.42 19.66 -16.15
C GLU A 188 -1.47 18.56 -16.39
N SER A 189 -1.08 17.46 -17.05
CA SER A 189 -1.95 16.30 -17.31
C SER A 189 -2.47 15.64 -16.03
N MET A 190 -1.78 15.78 -14.89
CA MET A 190 -2.18 15.20 -13.61
C MET A 190 -3.45 15.80 -13.03
N PHE A 191 -3.80 17.02 -13.43
CA PHE A 191 -4.99 17.70 -12.96
C PHE A 191 -6.21 17.48 -13.85
N ARG A 192 -6.10 16.68 -14.91
CA ARG A 192 -7.23 16.25 -15.74
C ARG A 192 -7.80 14.94 -15.21
N SER A 193 -9.12 14.79 -15.23
CA SER A 193 -9.73 13.54 -14.80
C SER A 193 -9.39 12.41 -15.80
N PRO A 194 -9.32 11.14 -15.38
CA PRO A 194 -8.99 10.03 -16.27
C PRO A 194 -9.91 9.93 -17.50
N LYS A 195 -11.19 10.28 -17.33
CA LYS A 195 -12.17 10.32 -18.43
C LYS A 195 -11.85 11.42 -19.43
N ASP A 196 -11.49 12.60 -18.96
CA ASP A 196 -11.14 13.73 -19.82
C ASP A 196 -9.80 13.50 -20.53
N ALA A 197 -8.82 12.88 -19.84
CA ALA A 197 -7.58 12.45 -20.46
C ALA A 197 -7.82 11.42 -21.58
N TYR A 198 -8.69 10.44 -21.35
CA TYR A 198 -9.09 9.46 -22.38
C TYR A 198 -9.76 10.15 -23.57
N ASN A 199 -10.76 11.01 -23.33
CA ASN A 199 -11.49 11.72 -24.37
C ASN A 199 -10.56 12.61 -25.20
N GLN A 200 -9.58 13.26 -24.56
CA GLN A 200 -8.57 14.05 -25.26
C GLN A 200 -7.69 13.16 -26.14
N ALA A 201 -7.14 12.08 -25.59
CA ALA A 201 -6.32 11.14 -26.34
C ALA A 201 -7.10 10.50 -27.51
N GLU A 202 -8.39 10.23 -27.34
CA GLU A 202 -9.28 9.75 -28.40
C GLU A 202 -9.48 10.80 -29.50
N LYS A 203 -9.74 12.06 -29.13
CA LYS A 203 -9.87 13.17 -30.09
C LYS A 203 -8.58 13.40 -30.88
N GLU A 204 -7.43 13.34 -30.21
CA GLU A 204 -6.10 13.44 -30.82
C GLU A 204 -5.86 12.26 -31.78
N ALA A 205 -6.13 11.03 -31.36
CA ALA A 205 -6.00 9.83 -32.19
C ALA A 205 -6.86 9.93 -33.46
N LEU A 206 -8.14 10.31 -33.32
CA LEU A 206 -9.07 10.50 -34.44
C LEU A 206 -8.65 11.63 -35.39
N SER A 207 -8.04 12.71 -34.86
CA SER A 207 -7.53 13.81 -35.68
C SER A 207 -6.26 13.44 -36.45
N SER A 208 -5.47 12.50 -35.91
CA SER A 208 -4.21 12.04 -36.52
C SER A 208 -4.39 10.95 -37.57
N SER A 209 -5.53 10.24 -37.55
CA SER A 209 -5.85 9.22 -38.55
C SER A 209 -6.55 9.84 -39.76
N ASP A 210 -5.88 9.88 -40.92
CA ASP A 210 -6.45 10.30 -42.21
C ASP A 210 -7.61 9.39 -42.70
N SER A 211 -7.80 8.23 -42.07
CA SER A 211 -8.90 7.31 -42.33
C SER A 211 -10.12 7.72 -41.50
N GLY A 212 -11.08 8.38 -42.16
CA GLY A 212 -12.39 8.70 -41.59
C GLY A 212 -13.03 7.52 -40.86
N ALA A 213 -13.82 7.83 -39.83
CA ALA A 213 -14.43 6.91 -38.85
C ALA A 213 -15.01 5.61 -39.45
N SER A 214 -14.15 4.60 -39.64
CA SER A 214 -14.57 3.27 -40.04
C SER A 214 -15.08 2.53 -38.80
N LYS A 215 -16.38 2.23 -38.75
CA LYS A 215 -17.02 1.49 -37.63
C LYS A 215 -16.69 -0.01 -37.62
N SER A 216 -15.52 -0.40 -38.12
CA SER A 216 -15.08 -1.80 -38.08
C SER A 216 -14.59 -2.17 -36.69
N ALA A 217 -14.83 -3.41 -36.26
CA ALA A 217 -14.27 -3.95 -35.02
C ALA A 217 -12.74 -3.81 -34.97
N LYS A 218 -12.07 -3.97 -36.12
CA LYS A 218 -10.61 -3.80 -36.23
C LYS A 218 -10.17 -2.35 -36.02
N ALA A 219 -10.90 -1.39 -36.61
CA ALA A 219 -10.61 0.04 -36.44
C ALA A 219 -10.88 0.51 -34.99
N THR A 220 -11.90 -0.06 -34.34
CA THR A 220 -12.19 0.22 -32.93
C THR A 220 -11.07 -0.27 -32.01
N LEU A 221 -10.53 -1.47 -32.27
CA LEU A 221 -9.42 -2.04 -31.51
C LEU A 221 -8.11 -1.28 -31.75
N GLU A 222 -7.86 -0.86 -33.00
CA GLU A 222 -6.71 -0.01 -33.35
C GLU A 222 -6.79 1.36 -32.67
N LEU A 223 -7.96 2.01 -32.68
CA LEU A 223 -8.19 3.26 -31.96
C LEU A 223 -7.91 3.09 -30.46
N LYS A 224 -8.48 2.06 -29.82
CA LYS A 224 -8.22 1.75 -28.41
C LYS A 224 -6.73 1.62 -28.12
N ARG A 225 -5.98 0.90 -28.97
CA ARG A 225 -4.53 0.72 -28.84
C ARG A 225 -3.75 2.04 -28.96
N ILE A 226 -4.14 2.91 -29.89
CA ILE A 226 -3.51 4.22 -30.04
C ILE A 226 -3.78 5.07 -28.80
N VAL A 227 -5.03 5.12 -28.34
CA VAL A 227 -5.43 5.88 -27.15
C VAL A 227 -4.68 5.39 -25.90
N THR A 228 -4.61 4.08 -25.68
CA THR A 228 -3.90 3.51 -24.53
C THR A 228 -2.40 3.78 -24.61
N GLY A 229 -1.80 3.68 -25.80
CA GLY A 229 -0.41 4.06 -26.05
C GLY A 229 -0.14 5.54 -25.78
N THR A 230 -1.05 6.44 -26.14
CA THR A 230 -0.94 7.88 -25.85
C THR A 230 -1.03 8.16 -24.35
N LEU A 231 -2.00 7.55 -23.66
CA LEU A 231 -2.13 7.67 -22.20
C LEU A 231 -0.90 7.13 -21.46
N GLN A 232 -0.32 6.03 -21.96
CA GLN A 232 0.89 5.45 -21.40
C GLN A 232 2.09 6.39 -21.58
N LYS A 233 2.25 7.01 -22.76
CA LYS A 233 3.30 8.03 -22.98
C LYS A 233 3.14 9.23 -22.06
N GLN A 234 1.92 9.76 -21.92
CA GLN A 234 1.63 10.86 -21.00
C GLN A 234 1.95 10.52 -19.54
N TYR A 235 1.81 9.25 -19.17
CA TYR A 235 2.22 8.75 -17.86
C TYR A 235 3.74 8.66 -17.74
N GLU A 236 4.43 8.13 -18.75
CA GLU A 236 5.89 8.03 -18.79
C GLU A 236 6.59 9.40 -18.78
N GLU A 237 5.95 10.43 -19.33
CA GLU A 237 6.41 11.83 -19.26
C GLU A 237 6.48 12.37 -17.82
N ARG A 238 5.77 11.75 -16.86
CA ARG A 238 5.88 12.07 -15.43
C ARG A 238 7.21 11.60 -14.84
N SER A 239 7.92 10.71 -15.52
CA SER A 239 9.21 10.22 -15.03
C SER A 239 10.22 11.35 -15.01
N TRP A 240 10.77 11.63 -13.82
CA TRP A 240 11.81 12.63 -13.64
C TRP A 240 13.07 12.33 -14.49
N ARG A 241 13.27 11.06 -14.89
CA ARG A 241 14.40 10.61 -15.73
C ARG A 241 14.21 10.84 -17.23
N HIS A 242 12.98 11.00 -17.72
CA HIS A 242 12.67 11.08 -19.16
C HIS A 242 12.61 12.52 -19.70
N GLY A 243 12.59 13.52 -18.82
CA GLY A 243 12.75 14.92 -19.19
C GLY A 243 14.20 15.31 -19.47
N ASN A 244 14.42 16.46 -20.12
CA ASN A 244 15.73 17.12 -20.24
C ASN A 244 16.37 17.52 -18.89
N MET A 245 15.88 16.99 -17.77
CA MET A 245 16.33 17.21 -16.40
C MET A 245 17.66 16.47 -16.18
N LYS A 246 18.74 17.00 -16.75
CA LYS A 246 20.08 16.45 -16.56
C LYS A 246 20.48 16.62 -15.10
N ARG A 247 20.94 15.55 -14.45
CA ARG A 247 21.70 15.64 -13.20
C ARG A 247 22.84 16.64 -13.43
N TYR A 248 22.76 17.82 -12.82
CA TYR A 248 23.90 18.73 -12.76
C TYR A 248 24.85 18.19 -11.70
N MET A 249 25.75 17.30 -12.12
CA MET A 249 26.93 16.95 -11.32
C MET A 249 27.82 18.19 -11.29
N SER A 250 28.24 18.62 -10.10
CA SER A 250 29.20 19.71 -9.94
C SER A 250 30.55 19.26 -10.52
N GLY A 251 30.86 19.72 -11.73
CA GLY A 251 32.16 19.51 -12.39
C GLY A 251 32.31 18.15 -13.11
N GLY A 252 31.85 18.07 -14.36
CA GLY A 252 32.26 16.99 -15.27
C GLY A 252 31.29 16.74 -16.41
N HIS A 253 31.81 16.69 -17.64
CA HIS A 253 31.07 16.47 -18.87
C HIS A 253 30.01 15.34 -18.80
N PRO A 254 28.90 15.47 -19.54
CA PRO A 254 27.82 14.48 -19.55
C PRO A 254 28.31 13.19 -20.22
N LYS A 255 28.46 12.11 -19.44
CA LYS A 255 28.54 10.75 -19.99
C LYS A 255 27.27 10.00 -19.63
N GLY A 256 26.52 9.66 -20.68
CA GLY A 256 25.36 8.78 -20.59
C GLY A 256 25.72 7.34 -20.26
N ALA A 257 24.66 6.61 -19.94
CA ALA A 257 24.52 5.16 -19.85
C ALA A 257 25.53 4.40 -18.95
N ASP A 258 24.96 3.74 -17.96
CA ASP A 258 25.53 2.75 -17.05
C ASP A 258 26.83 2.07 -17.53
N LYS A 259 27.95 2.52 -16.99
CA LYS A 259 29.16 1.70 -16.87
C LYS A 259 29.56 1.63 -15.41
N ARG A 260 29.34 0.44 -14.82
CA ARG A 260 29.91 -0.04 -13.55
C ARG A 260 31.32 0.52 -13.35
N ARG A 261 31.51 1.40 -12.35
CA ARG A 261 32.85 1.75 -11.85
C ARG A 261 33.30 0.67 -10.87
N LYS A 262 34.49 0.11 -11.09
CA LYS A 262 35.19 -0.71 -10.09
C LYS A 262 35.87 0.23 -9.08
N LEU A 263 35.55 0.08 -7.80
CA LEU A 263 36.31 0.70 -6.71
C LEU A 263 37.61 -0.10 -6.46
N ALA A 264 38.69 0.59 -6.11
CA ALA A 264 40.02 0.01 -5.85
C ALA A 264 40.15 -0.69 -4.47
N SER A 265 39.04 -0.96 -3.80
CA SER A 265 38.97 -1.70 -2.54
C SER A 265 37.91 -2.78 -2.72
N GLY A 266 38.34 -4.04 -2.78
CA GLY A 266 37.52 -5.20 -3.14
C GLY A 266 36.44 -5.60 -2.14
N LYS A 267 35.55 -4.68 -1.77
CA LYS A 267 34.29 -4.98 -1.08
C LYS A 267 33.11 -4.80 -2.07
N PRO A 268 32.18 -5.75 -2.16
CA PRO A 268 30.99 -5.58 -2.99
C PRO A 268 30.11 -4.48 -2.39
N ALA A 269 29.68 -3.52 -3.21
CA ALA A 269 28.69 -2.54 -2.83
C ALA A 269 27.34 -3.24 -2.62
N LEU A 270 26.70 -2.97 -1.49
CA LEU A 270 25.32 -3.33 -1.21
C LEU A 270 24.43 -2.65 -2.27
N LEU A 271 23.66 -3.42 -3.04
CA LEU A 271 22.59 -2.88 -3.87
C LEU A 271 21.56 -2.24 -2.92
N GLY A 272 21.46 -0.91 -2.96
CA GLY A 272 20.59 -0.12 -2.06
C GLY A 272 21.34 0.87 -1.14
N ALA A 273 22.66 0.73 -0.98
CA ALA A 273 23.48 1.74 -0.31
C ALA A 273 24.53 2.28 -1.29
N GLY A 274 24.07 3.05 -2.27
CA GLY A 274 24.96 4.01 -2.91
C GLY A 274 25.50 4.91 -1.81
N SER A 275 26.81 5.05 -1.70
CA SER A 275 27.42 6.13 -0.93
C SER A 275 26.93 7.44 -1.56
N TYR A 276 25.84 8.02 -1.05
CA TYR A 276 25.26 9.30 -1.50
C TYR A 276 26.14 10.49 -1.06
N ASP A 277 27.46 10.34 -1.20
CA ASP A 277 28.49 11.31 -0.85
C ASP A 277 28.90 12.20 -2.04
N GLU A 278 28.30 12.01 -3.22
CA GLU A 278 28.43 12.96 -4.32
C GLU A 278 27.26 13.96 -4.23
N GLU A 279 27.56 15.26 -4.12
CA GLU A 279 26.58 16.37 -4.05
C GLU A 279 25.60 16.36 -5.24
N ILE A 280 24.52 15.59 -5.15
CA ILE A 280 23.39 15.68 -6.07
C ILE A 280 22.71 17.02 -5.76
N LYS A 281 22.65 17.91 -6.75
CA LYS A 281 21.87 19.15 -6.66
C LYS A 281 20.66 19.05 -7.57
N LEU A 282 19.49 19.24 -6.98
CA LEU A 282 18.22 19.25 -7.71
C LEU A 282 17.93 20.65 -8.24
N ASP A 283 17.20 20.72 -9.35
CA ASP A 283 16.70 21.98 -9.88
C ASP A 283 15.73 22.60 -8.86
N ARG A 284 15.97 23.85 -8.50
CA ARG A 284 15.19 24.58 -7.48
C ARG A 284 13.81 24.97 -7.99
N ASP A 285 13.63 25.10 -9.30
CA ASP A 285 12.34 25.38 -9.93
C ASP A 285 11.48 24.13 -10.14
N LEU A 286 12.02 22.94 -9.88
CA LEU A 286 11.28 21.69 -9.96
C LEU A 286 10.12 21.70 -8.95
N VAL A 287 8.89 21.50 -9.44
CA VAL A 287 7.71 21.33 -8.60
C VAL A 287 7.47 19.84 -8.38
N VAL A 288 7.42 19.42 -7.12
CA VAL A 288 7.28 18.03 -6.72
C VAL A 288 6.02 17.80 -5.89
N ARG A 289 5.51 16.57 -5.94
CA ARG A 289 4.37 16.08 -5.15
C ARG A 289 4.54 14.62 -4.78
N ILE A 290 3.69 14.14 -3.87
CA ILE A 290 3.65 12.73 -3.48
C ILE A 290 2.95 11.89 -4.55
N ASN A 291 3.53 10.74 -4.89
CA ASN A 291 2.94 9.77 -5.80
C ASN A 291 2.14 8.72 -5.00
N TYR A 292 0.84 8.94 -4.85
CA TYR A 292 -0.03 8.02 -4.13
C TYR A 292 -0.15 6.63 -4.79
N GLU A 293 -0.04 6.53 -6.12
CA GLU A 293 -0.14 5.23 -6.82
C GLU A 293 1.03 4.31 -6.44
N LYS A 294 2.24 4.86 -6.32
CA LYS A 294 3.42 4.10 -5.86
C LYS A 294 3.28 3.65 -4.40
N PHE A 295 2.70 4.48 -3.54
CA PHE A 295 2.39 4.08 -2.17
C PHE A 295 1.40 2.91 -2.13
N THR A 296 0.40 2.86 -3.01
CA THR A 296 -0.49 1.68 -3.12
C THR A 296 0.29 0.41 -3.47
N VAL A 297 1.28 0.50 -4.37
CA VAL A 297 2.15 -0.66 -4.69
C VAL A 297 2.94 -1.12 -3.45
N ALA A 298 3.51 -0.18 -2.69
CA ALA A 298 4.22 -0.48 -1.46
C ALA A 298 3.31 -1.13 -0.40
N LEU A 299 2.07 -0.66 -0.24
CA LEU A 299 1.08 -1.23 0.66
C LEU A 299 0.65 -2.64 0.24
N ARG A 300 0.48 -2.89 -1.07
CA ARG A 300 0.23 -4.24 -1.61
C ARG A 300 1.39 -5.19 -1.28
N THR A 301 2.63 -4.73 -1.47
CA THR A 301 3.83 -5.50 -1.13
C THR A 301 3.84 -5.90 0.35
N GLN A 302 3.51 -4.97 1.25
CA GLN A 302 3.38 -5.26 2.69
C GLN A 302 2.28 -6.30 2.98
N ALA A 303 1.10 -6.15 2.35
CA ALA A 303 -0.02 -7.07 2.54
C ALA A 303 0.30 -8.50 2.06
N LEU A 304 0.89 -8.64 0.87
CA LEU A 304 1.33 -9.94 0.33
C LEU A 304 2.43 -10.58 1.20
N THR A 305 3.33 -9.77 1.75
CA THR A 305 4.35 -10.25 2.70
C THR A 305 3.69 -10.81 3.97
N ALA A 306 2.65 -10.16 4.49
CA ALA A 306 1.90 -10.65 5.64
C ALA A 306 1.14 -11.96 5.34
N VAL A 307 0.61 -12.12 4.13
CA VAL A 307 0.01 -13.39 3.68
C VAL A 307 1.05 -14.51 3.71
N ALA A 308 2.23 -14.31 3.12
CA ALA A 308 3.30 -15.32 3.12
C ALA A 308 3.78 -15.66 4.54
N LYS A 309 3.77 -14.68 5.45
CA LYS A 309 4.11 -14.89 6.87
C LYS A 309 3.12 -15.82 7.57
N ASN A 310 1.83 -15.62 7.33
CA ASN A 310 0.77 -16.42 7.95
C ASN A 310 0.70 -17.84 7.36
N ASP A 311 0.91 -17.98 6.04
CA ASP A 311 0.70 -19.24 5.34
C ASP A 311 1.92 -20.18 5.37
N ILE A 312 3.13 -19.61 5.28
CA ILE A 312 4.37 -20.39 5.12
C ILE A 312 5.30 -20.20 6.32
N GLY A 313 5.51 -18.95 6.76
CA GLY A 313 6.29 -18.63 7.95
C GLY A 313 7.20 -17.43 7.81
N ASP A 314 7.78 -17.02 8.94
CA ASP A 314 8.50 -15.74 9.08
C ASP A 314 9.67 -15.59 8.11
N VAL A 315 10.57 -16.58 8.03
CA VAL A 315 11.78 -16.47 7.21
C VAL A 315 11.45 -16.44 5.71
N THR A 316 10.50 -17.28 5.29
CA THR A 316 10.04 -17.29 3.89
C THR A 316 9.36 -15.97 3.53
N SER A 317 8.61 -15.36 4.46
CA SER A 317 8.00 -14.05 4.22
C SER A 317 9.03 -12.94 4.03
N GLN A 318 10.15 -12.96 4.75
CA GLN A 318 11.23 -11.99 4.57
C GLN A 318 11.89 -12.14 3.19
N VAL A 319 12.13 -13.38 2.75
CA VAL A 319 12.64 -13.66 1.40
C VAL A 319 11.64 -13.17 0.33
N TYR A 320 10.35 -13.41 0.53
CA TYR A 320 9.30 -12.96 -0.37
C TYR A 320 9.18 -11.43 -0.40
N GLY A 321 9.26 -10.77 0.75
CA GLY A 321 9.23 -9.32 0.87
C GLY A 321 10.38 -8.64 0.13
N GLU A 322 11.60 -9.17 0.21
CA GLU A 322 12.72 -8.65 -0.58
C GLU A 322 12.54 -8.90 -2.08
N LEU A 323 11.98 -10.04 -2.48
CA LEU A 323 11.65 -10.30 -3.89
C LEU A 323 10.60 -9.30 -4.40
N LEU A 324 9.56 -9.03 -3.61
CA LEU A 324 8.52 -8.06 -3.95
C LEU A 324 9.07 -6.64 -4.02
N ARG A 325 9.98 -6.24 -3.12
CA ARG A 325 10.66 -4.94 -3.17
C ARG A 325 11.43 -4.75 -4.48
N LEU A 326 12.16 -5.77 -4.95
CA LEU A 326 12.86 -5.69 -6.23
C LEU A 326 11.91 -5.62 -7.44
N LEU A 327 10.71 -6.18 -7.33
CA LEU A 327 9.66 -6.03 -8.36
C LEU A 327 8.98 -4.67 -8.28
N GLU A 328 8.81 -4.12 -7.08
CA GLU A 328 8.20 -2.81 -6.82
C GLU A 328 8.89 -1.71 -7.64
N ASP A 329 10.22 -1.73 -7.75
CA ASP A 329 11.01 -0.77 -8.56
C ASP A 329 10.59 -0.73 -10.03
N LYS A 330 10.12 -1.86 -10.56
CA LYS A 330 9.71 -2.00 -11.97
C LYS A 330 8.21 -1.72 -12.17
N ILE A 331 7.44 -1.64 -11.09
CA ILE A 331 5.98 -1.57 -11.12
C ILE A 331 5.53 -0.21 -10.57
N PRO A 332 5.06 0.71 -11.42
CA PRO A 332 4.70 2.06 -10.99
C PRO A 332 3.32 2.15 -10.33
N ARG A 333 2.38 1.23 -10.63
CA ARG A 333 1.00 1.23 -10.13
C ARG A 333 0.43 -0.19 -10.03
N CYS A 334 -0.60 -0.39 -9.18
CA CYS A 334 -1.23 -1.70 -9.00
C CYS A 334 -2.14 -2.11 -10.16
N HIS A 335 -2.93 -1.17 -10.70
CA HIS A 335 -3.84 -1.41 -11.81
C HIS A 335 -3.21 -0.94 -13.13
N GLY A 336 -3.27 -1.79 -14.16
CA GLY A 336 -2.93 -1.40 -15.53
C GLY A 336 -3.86 -0.31 -16.06
N ASN A 337 -3.52 0.32 -17.19
CA ASN A 337 -4.55 1.06 -17.92
C ASN A 337 -5.55 0.00 -18.46
N ASN A 338 -6.86 0.27 -18.35
CA ASN A 338 -8.02 -0.61 -18.65
C ASN A 338 -8.01 -1.46 -19.96
N ALA A 339 -6.95 -1.44 -20.77
CA ALA A 339 -6.80 -2.24 -21.98
C ALA A 339 -5.85 -3.44 -21.83
N ASP A 340 -5.01 -3.49 -20.77
CA ASP A 340 -4.11 -4.62 -20.52
C ASP A 340 -4.79 -5.73 -19.67
N ASP A 341 -5.99 -5.47 -19.14
CA ASP A 341 -6.74 -6.40 -18.26
C ASP A 341 -7.29 -7.65 -18.99
N GLU A 342 -7.16 -7.72 -20.33
CA GLU A 342 -7.58 -8.88 -21.13
C GLU A 342 -6.50 -9.98 -21.18
N ASP A 343 -5.23 -9.67 -20.90
CA ASP A 343 -4.13 -10.64 -20.88
C ASP A 343 -3.83 -11.11 -19.45
N GLU A 344 -4.61 -12.08 -18.94
CA GLU A 344 -4.47 -12.65 -17.58
C GLU A 344 -3.08 -13.21 -17.25
N GLU A 345 -2.21 -13.39 -18.25
CA GLU A 345 -0.88 -13.99 -18.10
C GLU A 345 0.25 -12.97 -17.87
N ASN A 346 0.05 -11.67 -18.06
CA ASN A 346 1.15 -10.68 -18.09
C ASN A 346 0.99 -9.48 -17.13
N ASP A 347 0.45 -9.76 -15.95
CA ASP A 347 0.12 -8.78 -14.91
C ASP A 347 1.33 -8.01 -14.32
N THR A 348 2.55 -8.51 -14.56
CA THR A 348 3.82 -7.86 -14.17
C THR A 348 4.45 -7.02 -15.27
N GLY A 349 3.81 -6.86 -16.43
CA GLY A 349 4.42 -6.26 -17.62
C GLY A 349 5.70 -6.98 -18.04
N GLY A 350 5.80 -8.29 -17.78
CA GLY A 350 7.00 -9.09 -18.00
C GLY A 350 8.14 -8.89 -16.98
N SER A 351 7.93 -8.17 -15.87
CA SER A 351 8.96 -7.97 -14.85
C SER A 351 9.30 -9.26 -14.11
N THR A 352 10.59 -9.61 -14.09
CA THR A 352 11.11 -10.81 -13.44
C THR A 352 12.27 -10.51 -12.52
N ILE A 353 12.52 -11.41 -11.56
CA ILE A 353 13.66 -11.37 -10.65
C ILE A 353 14.38 -12.72 -10.69
N THR A 354 15.72 -12.67 -10.74
CA THR A 354 16.54 -13.87 -10.69
C THR A 354 16.98 -14.17 -9.25
N THR A 355 17.25 -15.44 -8.98
CA THR A 355 17.79 -15.87 -7.67
C THR A 355 19.10 -15.15 -7.37
N SER A 356 19.94 -14.94 -8.39
CA SER A 356 21.22 -14.24 -8.21
C SER A 356 21.06 -12.76 -7.81
N THR A 357 20.08 -12.06 -8.39
CA THR A 357 19.75 -10.68 -8.01
C THR A 357 19.18 -10.61 -6.59
N LEU A 358 18.31 -11.55 -6.23
CA LEU A 358 17.74 -11.63 -4.89
C LEU A 358 18.82 -11.93 -3.83
N ALA A 359 19.74 -12.87 -4.12
CA ALA A 359 20.82 -13.22 -3.21
C ALA A 359 21.80 -12.06 -2.94
N GLN A 360 21.93 -11.12 -3.89
CA GLN A 360 22.76 -9.91 -3.72
C GLN A 360 22.06 -8.81 -2.92
N ALA A 361 20.73 -8.72 -3.01
CA ALA A 361 19.92 -7.72 -2.31
C ALA A 361 19.58 -8.12 -0.87
N LEU A 362 19.39 -9.42 -0.62
CA LEU A 362 18.93 -9.95 0.67
C LEU A 362 19.92 -9.66 1.81
N SER A 363 19.45 -8.97 2.87
CA SER A 363 20.29 -8.64 4.03
C SER A 363 20.95 -9.87 4.65
N ASN A 364 22.24 -9.73 4.98
CA ASN A 364 23.02 -10.77 5.65
C ASN A 364 22.51 -11.07 7.07
N ASP A 365 21.71 -10.18 7.65
CA ASP A 365 21.13 -10.35 8.99
C ASP A 365 20.01 -11.41 9.00
N ILE A 366 19.43 -11.70 7.83
CA ILE A 366 18.38 -12.71 7.69
C ILE A 366 19.02 -14.10 7.67
N ASN A 367 18.66 -14.91 8.67
CA ASN A 367 19.11 -16.30 8.79
C ASN A 367 18.19 -17.25 8.00
N ILE A 368 18.50 -17.43 6.72
CA ILE A 368 17.79 -18.32 5.79
C ILE A 368 17.88 -19.80 6.20
N GLY A 369 18.84 -20.17 7.04
CA GLY A 369 18.94 -21.54 7.55
C GLY A 369 17.85 -21.92 8.55
N THR A 370 17.05 -20.93 9.02
CA THR A 370 15.96 -21.13 9.96
C THR A 370 14.61 -21.17 9.25
N GLY A 371 13.64 -21.95 9.76
CA GLY A 371 12.27 -21.97 9.24
C GLY A 371 11.95 -23.05 8.21
N ILE A 372 12.93 -23.57 7.46
CA ILE A 372 12.74 -24.82 6.71
C ILE A 372 13.05 -25.98 7.64
N GLY A 373 12.03 -26.74 8.02
CA GLY A 373 12.22 -27.94 8.83
C GLY A 373 13.14 -28.91 8.11
N GLN A 374 14.41 -28.99 8.52
CA GLN A 374 15.25 -30.13 8.16
C GLN A 374 14.62 -31.35 8.84
N ALA A 375 13.88 -32.15 8.08
CA ALA A 375 13.55 -33.48 8.52
C ALA A 375 14.89 -34.17 8.83
N ALA A 376 15.11 -34.54 10.10
CA ALA A 376 16.31 -35.27 10.48
C ALA A 376 16.44 -36.47 9.53
N GLY A 377 17.53 -36.54 8.77
CA GLY A 377 17.74 -37.47 7.64
C GLY A 377 17.63 -38.97 7.97
N ASN A 378 17.27 -39.34 9.20
CA ASN A 378 17.09 -40.71 9.67
C ASN A 378 15.63 -41.16 9.78
N LYS A 379 14.64 -40.42 9.26
CA LYS A 379 13.22 -40.88 9.26
C LYS A 379 12.47 -40.62 7.95
N ILE A 380 13.11 -40.79 6.81
CA ILE A 380 12.39 -40.94 5.53
C ILE A 380 12.78 -42.29 4.97
N ALA A 381 12.02 -43.33 5.35
CA ALA A 381 12.09 -44.61 4.67
C ALA A 381 11.51 -44.41 3.27
N SER A 382 12.39 -44.41 2.26
CA SER A 382 12.00 -44.47 0.86
C SER A 382 11.31 -45.81 0.61
N THR A 383 9.99 -45.82 0.48
CA THR A 383 9.26 -46.96 -0.06
C THR A 383 9.26 -46.83 -1.58
N ASP A 384 10.32 -47.31 -2.20
CA ASP A 384 10.34 -47.55 -3.64
C ASP A 384 9.96 -49.01 -3.88
N GLY A 385 8.84 -49.22 -4.56
CA GLY A 385 8.33 -50.55 -4.87
C GLY A 385 8.87 -51.02 -6.21
N THR A 386 9.60 -52.14 -6.23
CA THR A 386 9.55 -53.11 -7.35
C THR A 386 9.99 -54.52 -6.93
N ASN A 387 9.09 -55.47 -7.20
CA ASN A 387 9.26 -56.91 -7.49
C ASN A 387 10.32 -57.77 -6.78
N GLY A 388 9.77 -58.71 -5.98
CA GLY A 388 9.93 -60.14 -6.27
C GLY A 388 11.12 -60.86 -5.62
N THR A 389 10.85 -61.58 -4.53
CA THR A 389 11.04 -63.05 -4.48
C THR A 389 10.61 -63.59 -3.11
N ARG A 390 9.73 -64.59 -3.15
CA ARG A 390 9.32 -65.39 -2.00
C ARG A 390 10.53 -66.16 -1.45
N LYS A 391 10.77 -66.08 -0.13
CA LYS A 391 11.39 -67.21 0.59
C LYS A 391 10.79 -67.34 2.00
N ARG A 392 10.12 -68.48 2.19
CA ARG A 392 9.59 -69.01 3.45
C ARG A 392 10.73 -69.44 4.40
N LYS A 393 10.55 -69.17 5.69
CA LYS A 393 10.84 -69.98 6.90
C LYS A 393 10.87 -68.99 8.07
N GLY A 394 10.30 -69.20 9.24
CA GLY A 394 9.82 -70.37 9.98
C GLY A 394 10.02 -69.96 11.44
N GLU A 395 8.92 -69.71 12.17
CA GLU A 395 8.53 -70.46 13.38
C GLU A 395 9.16 -70.02 14.70
N SER A 396 8.33 -70.16 15.74
CA SER A 396 8.60 -70.18 17.19
C SER A 396 8.74 -68.80 17.86
N SER A 397 7.72 -68.38 18.63
CA SER A 397 7.49 -68.66 20.07
C SER A 397 8.46 -67.84 20.93
N ASP A 398 8.14 -67.23 22.05
CA ASP A 398 6.98 -67.28 22.92
C ASP A 398 7.21 -66.16 23.96
N GLU A 399 6.12 -65.81 24.64
CA GLU A 399 6.08 -65.33 26.03
C GLU A 399 6.41 -63.85 26.36
N GLU A 400 5.55 -63.40 27.27
CA GLU A 400 5.39 -62.11 27.90
C GLU A 400 6.54 -61.83 28.86
N ASP A 401 6.87 -60.55 29.09
CA ASP A 401 6.86 -60.08 30.48
C ASP A 401 6.82 -58.56 30.65
N VAL A 402 6.15 -58.20 31.72
CA VAL A 402 5.76 -56.87 32.17
C VAL A 402 6.91 -56.22 32.95
N VAL A 403 6.92 -54.88 33.02
CA VAL A 403 7.22 -54.04 34.21
C VAL A 403 8.20 -52.87 33.98
N SER A 404 7.71 -51.70 34.44
CA SER A 404 8.41 -50.52 34.96
C SER A 404 8.83 -49.42 33.99
N SER A 405 7.87 -48.54 33.71
CA SER A 405 8.10 -47.14 33.34
C SER A 405 8.58 -46.32 34.54
N LYS A 406 9.80 -45.77 34.46
CA LYS A 406 10.19 -44.52 35.12
C LYS A 406 10.74 -43.56 34.05
N PRO A 407 10.27 -42.30 33.96
CA PRO A 407 10.71 -41.39 32.92
C PRO A 407 12.05 -40.76 33.34
N ARG A 408 13.12 -41.02 32.60
CA ARG A 408 14.38 -40.28 32.73
C ARG A 408 14.32 -39.09 31.77
N ALA A 409 14.00 -37.92 32.30
CA ALA A 409 14.05 -36.66 31.57
C ALA A 409 15.49 -36.39 31.11
N THR A 410 15.75 -36.53 29.81
CA THR A 410 16.97 -36.07 29.17
C THR A 410 16.88 -34.57 28.92
N LYS A 411 17.62 -33.79 29.73
CA LYS A 411 17.91 -32.37 29.47
C LYS A 411 18.55 -32.23 28.09
N VAL A 412 17.84 -31.63 27.14
CA VAL A 412 18.41 -31.18 25.87
C VAL A 412 18.98 -29.79 26.12
N LYS A 413 20.30 -29.64 26.04
CA LYS A 413 20.97 -28.33 26.03
C LYS A 413 20.79 -27.72 24.65
N PHE A 414 20.20 -26.53 24.59
CA PHE A 414 20.26 -25.68 23.41
C PHE A 414 21.59 -24.93 23.44
N ASP A 415 22.54 -25.34 22.58
CA ASP A 415 23.69 -24.52 22.27
C ASP A 415 23.27 -23.50 21.19
N VAL A 416 23.17 -22.25 21.60
CA VAL A 416 23.01 -21.11 20.69
C VAL A 416 24.41 -20.80 20.15
N GLN A 417 24.70 -21.32 18.96
CA GLN A 417 26.00 -21.10 18.34
C GLN A 417 26.07 -19.67 17.78
N ALA A 418 27.01 -18.90 18.32
CA ALA A 418 27.27 -17.52 18.00
C ALA A 418 27.62 -17.30 16.51
N SER A 419 27.28 -16.10 16.03
CA SER A 419 27.54 -15.51 14.72
C SER A 419 28.84 -16.00 14.04
N ALA A 420 28.70 -16.81 13.00
CA ALA A 420 29.80 -17.32 12.19
C ALA A 420 30.25 -16.28 11.14
N GLN A 421 31.56 -16.01 11.12
CA GLN A 421 32.23 -15.19 10.12
C GLN A 421 32.13 -15.78 8.70
N TYR A 422 32.14 -14.91 7.69
CA TYR A 422 31.90 -15.21 6.27
C TYR A 422 32.95 -16.19 5.68
N SER A 423 32.52 -17.42 5.37
CA SER A 423 33.28 -18.42 4.62
C SER A 423 32.61 -18.67 3.26
N PRO A 424 33.35 -18.90 2.15
CA PRO A 424 32.77 -19.16 0.82
C PRO A 424 31.82 -20.37 0.75
N ASP A 425 32.00 -21.39 1.60
CA ASP A 425 31.05 -22.51 1.73
C ASP A 425 29.67 -22.06 2.24
N ASN A 426 29.64 -20.96 3.01
CA ASN A 426 28.40 -20.38 3.53
C ASN A 426 27.59 -19.68 2.43
N HIS A 427 28.24 -19.13 1.39
CA HIS A 427 27.54 -18.46 0.30
C HIS A 427 26.76 -19.46 -0.59
N GLN A 428 27.39 -20.58 -0.94
CA GLN A 428 26.72 -21.62 -1.73
C GLN A 428 25.60 -22.30 -0.93
N ALA A 429 25.80 -22.53 0.36
CA ALA A 429 24.76 -23.02 1.26
C ALA A 429 23.58 -22.04 1.36
N ARG A 430 23.87 -20.74 1.51
CA ARG A 430 22.86 -19.67 1.55
C ARG A 430 22.05 -19.58 0.27
N ILE A 431 22.68 -19.70 -0.91
CA ILE A 431 21.97 -19.75 -2.20
C ILE A 431 21.09 -21.00 -2.29
N THR A 432 21.55 -22.14 -1.77
CA THR A 432 20.77 -23.38 -1.78
C THR A 432 19.53 -23.24 -0.89
N GLN A 433 19.70 -22.76 0.34
CA GLN A 433 18.59 -22.48 1.26
C GLN A 433 17.61 -21.45 0.67
N LEU A 434 18.12 -20.41 0.00
CA LEU A 434 17.29 -19.43 -0.70
C LEU A 434 16.41 -20.10 -1.77
N LYS A 435 16.98 -21.02 -2.56
CA LYS A 435 16.22 -21.79 -3.55
C LYS A 435 15.13 -22.64 -2.90
N ASP A 436 15.40 -23.21 -1.73
CA ASP A 436 14.40 -24.00 -1.00
C ASP A 436 13.21 -23.12 -0.55
N HIS A 437 13.45 -21.90 -0.06
CA HIS A 437 12.37 -20.95 0.25
C HIS A 437 11.59 -20.52 -0.99
N LEU A 438 12.28 -20.27 -2.12
CA LEU A 438 11.61 -19.94 -3.38
C LEU A 438 10.76 -21.13 -3.87
N LEU A 439 11.23 -22.37 -3.67
CA LEU A 439 10.46 -23.57 -4.02
C LEU A 439 9.20 -23.69 -3.16
N LEU A 440 9.27 -23.41 -1.86
CA LEU A 440 8.11 -23.37 -0.97
C LEU A 440 7.07 -22.33 -1.44
N LEU A 441 7.51 -21.15 -1.85
CA LEU A 441 6.64 -20.11 -2.40
C LEU A 441 5.98 -20.55 -3.71
N THR A 442 6.71 -21.22 -4.59
CA THR A 442 6.13 -21.76 -5.85
C THR A 442 5.21 -22.95 -5.63
N GLY A 443 5.38 -23.69 -4.53
CA GLY A 443 4.53 -24.83 -4.17
C GLY A 443 3.24 -24.44 -3.44
N HIS A 444 3.04 -23.15 -3.16
CA HIS A 444 1.85 -22.66 -2.49
C HIS A 444 0.60 -22.82 -3.38
N ASN A 445 -0.53 -23.22 -2.80
CA ASN A 445 -1.76 -23.54 -3.53
C ASN A 445 -2.37 -22.37 -4.35
N HIS A 446 -1.92 -21.14 -4.09
CA HIS A 446 -2.46 -19.91 -4.65
C HIS A 446 -1.45 -19.11 -5.49
N ASP A 447 -0.44 -19.79 -6.05
CA ASP A 447 0.54 -19.20 -6.99
C ASP A 447 1.21 -17.90 -6.48
N LEU A 448 1.61 -17.83 -5.20
CA LEU A 448 2.28 -16.61 -4.66
C LEU A 448 3.57 -16.26 -5.41
N LEU A 449 4.20 -17.25 -6.05
CA LEU A 449 5.37 -17.10 -6.89
C LEU A 449 5.31 -18.08 -8.07
N LYS A 450 5.67 -17.62 -9.26
CA LYS A 450 5.76 -18.43 -10.47
C LYS A 450 7.20 -18.45 -10.98
N LYS A 451 7.73 -19.65 -11.24
CA LYS A 451 9.03 -19.82 -11.90
C LYS A 451 8.84 -19.81 -13.41
N LEU A 452 9.64 -19.01 -14.12
CA LEU A 452 9.56 -18.85 -15.58
C LEU A 452 10.71 -19.55 -16.30
N SER A 453 11.95 -19.29 -15.87
CA SER A 453 13.17 -19.85 -16.47
C SER A 453 14.12 -20.40 -15.41
N ASN A 454 15.12 -21.15 -15.87
CA ASN A 454 16.28 -21.56 -15.07
C ASN A 454 17.45 -20.57 -15.16
N ASP A 455 17.31 -19.50 -15.94
CA ASP A 455 18.33 -18.46 -16.08
C ASP A 455 18.62 -17.75 -14.74
N GLY A 456 19.87 -17.30 -14.56
CA GLY A 456 20.27 -16.58 -13.35
C GLY A 456 20.09 -17.38 -12.04
N LEU A 457 20.19 -18.72 -12.12
CA LEU A 457 19.91 -19.70 -11.06
C LEU A 457 18.42 -19.91 -10.74
N GLY A 458 17.53 -19.40 -11.59
CA GLY A 458 16.08 -19.45 -11.46
C GLY A 458 15.52 -18.04 -11.59
N GLU A 459 14.58 -17.87 -12.53
CA GLU A 459 13.87 -16.63 -12.79
C GLU A 459 12.41 -16.76 -12.34
N PHE A 460 11.95 -15.77 -11.58
CA PHE A 460 10.66 -15.78 -10.91
C PHE A 460 9.88 -14.50 -11.16
N THR A 461 8.55 -14.62 -11.13
CA THR A 461 7.59 -13.51 -11.16
C THR A 461 6.45 -13.78 -10.17
N VAL A 462 5.69 -12.74 -9.82
CA VAL A 462 4.52 -12.83 -8.93
C VAL A 462 3.26 -12.55 -9.75
N PRO A 463 2.31 -13.49 -9.86
CA PRO A 463 1.03 -13.23 -10.52
C PRO A 463 0.12 -12.44 -9.58
N PHE A 464 0.25 -11.11 -9.60
CA PHE A 464 -0.43 -10.21 -8.65
C PHE A 464 -1.94 -10.41 -8.62
N LYS A 465 -2.64 -10.50 -9.76
CA LYS A 465 -4.09 -10.75 -9.86
C LYS A 465 -4.53 -11.98 -9.08
N LYS A 466 -3.84 -13.11 -9.25
CA LYS A 466 -4.17 -14.34 -8.52
C LYS A 466 -3.84 -14.22 -7.02
N ALA A 467 -2.70 -13.62 -6.70
CA ALA A 467 -2.29 -13.43 -5.31
C ALA A 467 -3.24 -12.47 -4.55
N THR A 468 -3.73 -11.43 -5.22
CA THR A 468 -4.69 -10.48 -4.65
C THR A 468 -6.10 -11.05 -4.61
N GLU A 469 -6.53 -11.82 -5.60
CA GLU A 469 -7.75 -12.65 -5.54
C GLU A 469 -7.76 -13.57 -4.32
N TYR A 470 -6.67 -14.30 -4.08
CA TYR A 470 -6.53 -15.15 -2.90
C TYR A 470 -6.63 -14.35 -1.59
N MET A 471 -5.93 -13.21 -1.50
CA MET A 471 -5.98 -12.33 -0.33
C MET A 471 -7.40 -11.81 -0.08
N ARG A 472 -8.11 -11.38 -1.14
CA ARG A 472 -9.52 -10.95 -1.07
C ARG A 472 -10.44 -12.07 -0.59
N GLU A 473 -10.27 -13.29 -1.11
CA GLU A 473 -11.07 -14.44 -0.70
C GLU A 473 -10.83 -14.84 0.75
N ASN A 474 -9.57 -14.81 1.22
CA ASN A 474 -9.21 -15.16 2.59
C ASN A 474 -9.80 -14.17 3.61
N GLU A 475 -9.77 -12.86 3.32
CA GLU A 475 -10.39 -11.84 4.17
C GLU A 475 -11.92 -11.95 4.17
N LEU A 476 -12.51 -12.21 3.00
CA LEU A 476 -13.96 -12.46 2.90
C LEU A 476 -14.37 -13.70 3.72
N ASP A 477 -13.56 -14.76 3.70
CA ASP A 477 -13.81 -15.98 4.46
C ASP A 477 -13.70 -15.75 5.96
N THR A 478 -12.70 -14.97 6.39
CA THR A 478 -12.55 -14.56 7.78
C THR A 478 -13.76 -13.74 8.26
N PHE A 479 -14.26 -12.83 7.42
CA PHE A 479 -15.50 -12.09 7.69
C PHE A 479 -16.71 -13.02 7.79
N ILE A 480 -16.91 -13.94 6.83
CA ILE A 480 -18.05 -14.85 6.82
C ILE A 480 -18.00 -15.80 8.03
N ALA A 481 -16.83 -16.31 8.38
CA ALA A 481 -16.63 -17.19 9.53
C ALA A 481 -17.01 -16.49 10.84
N SER A 482 -16.61 -15.22 11.01
CA SER A 482 -16.94 -14.44 12.20
C SER A 482 -18.42 -14.04 12.27
N ALA A 483 -19.05 -13.72 11.13
CA ALA A 483 -20.45 -13.28 11.08
C ALA A 483 -21.48 -14.43 11.12
N PHE A 484 -21.18 -15.54 10.44
CA PHE A 484 -22.13 -16.63 10.19
C PHE A 484 -21.65 -17.99 10.74
N GLY A 485 -20.48 -18.06 11.35
CA GLY A 485 -19.92 -19.30 11.89
C GLY A 485 -19.34 -20.22 10.81
N LYS A 486 -18.91 -21.40 11.23
CA LYS A 486 -18.30 -22.41 10.34
C LYS A 486 -19.31 -22.95 9.33
N GLU A 487 -20.59 -22.97 9.70
CA GLU A 487 -21.70 -23.38 8.84
C GLU A 487 -21.86 -22.43 7.65
N GLY A 488 -21.85 -21.12 7.92
CA GLY A 488 -21.97 -20.09 6.88
C GLY A 488 -20.77 -20.13 5.93
N LEU A 489 -19.56 -20.27 6.46
CA LEU A 489 -18.35 -20.41 5.66
C LEU A 489 -18.39 -21.65 4.75
N ARG A 490 -18.81 -22.80 5.29
CA ARG A 490 -18.96 -24.02 4.48
C ARG A 490 -19.96 -23.82 3.34
N ILE A 491 -21.10 -23.19 3.62
CA ILE A 491 -22.12 -22.91 2.60
C ILE A 491 -21.58 -21.93 1.55
N SER A 492 -20.86 -20.88 1.93
CA SER A 492 -20.29 -19.93 0.97
C SER A 492 -19.23 -20.58 0.07
N HIS A 493 -18.38 -21.47 0.58
CA HIS A 493 -17.45 -22.26 -0.24
C HIS A 493 -18.18 -23.14 -1.25
N ILE A 494 -19.25 -23.82 -0.83
CA ILE A 494 -20.03 -24.69 -1.72
C ILE A 494 -20.69 -23.88 -2.84
N LEU A 495 -21.31 -22.75 -2.50
CA LEU A 495 -21.99 -21.89 -3.48
C LEU A 495 -21.00 -21.22 -4.45
N ARG A 496 -19.81 -20.81 -4.01
CA ARG A 496 -18.77 -20.29 -4.91
C ARG A 496 -18.24 -21.36 -5.85
N LYS A 497 -18.01 -22.57 -5.35
CA LYS A 497 -17.44 -23.68 -6.14
C LYS A 497 -18.42 -24.27 -7.15
N HIS A 498 -19.70 -24.39 -6.79
CA HIS A 498 -20.71 -25.07 -7.62
C HIS A 498 -21.72 -24.12 -8.27
N GLY A 499 -21.66 -22.82 -7.95
CA GLY A 499 -22.58 -21.82 -8.46
C GLY A 499 -23.98 -21.92 -7.85
N LYS A 500 -25.01 -21.86 -8.70
CA LYS A 500 -26.41 -21.81 -8.27
C LYS A 500 -26.91 -23.21 -7.89
N LEU A 501 -27.33 -23.39 -6.64
CA LEU A 501 -27.75 -24.69 -6.10
C LEU A 501 -29.11 -24.63 -5.41
N ASP A 502 -29.87 -25.72 -5.45
CA ASP A 502 -31.07 -25.83 -4.61
C ASP A 502 -30.71 -26.19 -3.15
N GLU A 503 -31.63 -25.95 -2.22
CA GLU A 503 -31.39 -26.19 -0.78
C GLU A 503 -31.01 -27.66 -0.49
N LYS A 504 -31.59 -28.61 -1.24
CA LYS A 504 -31.33 -30.05 -1.07
C LYS A 504 -29.92 -30.44 -1.53
N GLN A 505 -29.43 -29.85 -2.62
CA GLN A 505 -28.06 -30.01 -3.10
C GLN A 505 -27.07 -29.43 -2.10
N VAL A 506 -27.32 -28.21 -1.61
CA VAL A 506 -26.48 -27.59 -0.57
C VAL A 506 -26.42 -28.50 0.66
N GLN A 507 -27.56 -29.01 1.12
CA GLN A 507 -27.60 -29.95 2.23
C GLN A 507 -26.77 -31.22 2.00
N LYS A 508 -26.90 -31.84 0.81
CA LYS A 508 -26.20 -33.08 0.46
C LYS A 508 -24.69 -32.87 0.37
N ILE A 509 -24.24 -31.75 -0.19
CA ILE A 509 -22.80 -31.43 -0.33
C ILE A 509 -22.22 -30.99 1.02
N ALA A 510 -22.95 -30.17 1.79
CA ALA A 510 -22.49 -29.65 3.07
C ALA A 510 -22.44 -30.72 4.18
N LEU A 511 -23.13 -31.86 3.98
CA LEU A 511 -23.33 -32.91 4.97
C LEU A 511 -23.93 -32.36 6.27
N MET A 512 -24.97 -31.52 6.12
CA MET A 512 -25.63 -30.82 7.22
C MET A 512 -27.11 -31.21 7.33
N LYS A 513 -27.75 -30.91 8.46
CA LYS A 513 -29.20 -31.07 8.61
C LYS A 513 -29.91 -29.99 7.80
N GLN A 514 -31.01 -30.35 7.14
CA GLN A 514 -31.77 -29.42 6.29
C GLN A 514 -32.23 -28.16 7.03
N GLY A 515 -32.70 -28.32 8.29
CA GLY A 515 -33.13 -27.18 9.11
C GLY A 515 -32.02 -26.18 9.43
N GLU A 516 -30.79 -26.66 9.63
CA GLU A 516 -29.62 -25.81 9.89
C GLU A 516 -29.19 -25.07 8.62
N VAL A 517 -29.12 -25.76 7.48
CA VAL A 517 -28.81 -25.16 6.17
C VAL A 517 -29.81 -24.04 5.86
N ARG A 518 -31.11 -24.29 6.03
CA ARG A 518 -32.14 -23.28 5.81
C ARG A 518 -31.97 -22.07 6.73
N LYS A 519 -31.75 -22.30 8.03
CA LYS A 519 -31.56 -21.22 9.01
C LYS A 519 -30.35 -20.34 8.63
N THR A 520 -29.24 -20.96 8.24
CA THR A 520 -28.02 -20.25 7.87
C THR A 520 -28.17 -19.51 6.54
N LEU A 521 -28.77 -20.12 5.51
CA LEU A 521 -29.05 -19.48 4.22
C LEU A 521 -29.96 -18.25 4.38
N VAL A 522 -31.02 -18.34 5.18
CA VAL A 522 -31.91 -17.21 5.46
C VAL A 522 -31.15 -16.10 6.21
N LYS A 523 -30.31 -16.45 7.19
CA LYS A 523 -29.48 -15.45 7.89
C LYS A 523 -28.51 -14.75 6.93
N MET A 524 -27.87 -15.49 6.03
CA MET A 524 -26.99 -14.93 4.99
C MET A 524 -27.77 -14.03 4.02
N GLN A 525 -28.97 -14.44 3.62
CA GLN A 525 -29.85 -13.66 2.75
C GLN A 525 -30.24 -12.32 3.36
N MET A 526 -30.70 -12.32 4.62
CA MET A 526 -31.07 -11.10 5.34
C MET A 526 -29.90 -10.12 5.47
N ALA A 527 -28.67 -10.64 5.53
CA ALA A 527 -27.46 -9.83 5.57
C ALA A 527 -26.95 -9.38 4.18
N GLY A 528 -27.53 -9.89 3.09
CA GLY A 528 -27.15 -9.59 1.70
C GLY A 528 -26.04 -10.49 1.11
N PHE A 529 -25.67 -11.59 1.79
CA PHE A 529 -24.57 -12.49 1.43
C PHE A 529 -24.99 -13.67 0.55
N ALA A 530 -26.28 -13.93 0.41
CA ALA A 530 -26.80 -14.98 -0.46
C ALA A 530 -28.10 -14.48 -1.09
N ASP A 531 -28.31 -14.80 -2.36
CA ASP A 531 -29.51 -14.43 -3.07
C ASP A 531 -30.26 -15.68 -3.55
N ILE A 532 -31.54 -15.50 -3.82
CA ILE A 532 -32.41 -16.52 -4.38
C ILE A 532 -32.75 -16.15 -5.81
N GLN A 533 -32.48 -17.07 -6.73
CA GLN A 533 -32.95 -17.03 -8.10
C GLN A 533 -34.18 -17.93 -8.24
N GLU A 534 -35.30 -17.33 -8.60
CA GLU A 534 -36.51 -18.06 -8.97
C GLU A 534 -36.39 -18.59 -10.40
N VAL A 535 -36.68 -19.88 -10.58
CA VAL A 535 -36.75 -20.53 -11.88
C VAL A 535 -38.15 -21.17 -12.02
N PRO A 536 -39.11 -20.44 -12.64
CA PRO A 536 -40.45 -20.95 -12.87
C PRO A 536 -40.46 -22.13 -13.83
N ARG A 537 -41.15 -23.22 -13.49
CA ARG A 537 -41.42 -24.32 -14.44
C ARG A 537 -42.70 -24.11 -15.27
N ASP A 538 -43.43 -23.04 -14.98
CA ASP A 538 -44.72 -22.73 -15.59
C ASP A 538 -44.80 -21.22 -15.85
N THR A 539 -45.55 -20.83 -16.88
CA THR A 539 -45.70 -19.44 -17.34
C THR A 539 -46.34 -18.56 -16.25
N LEU A 540 -47.21 -19.14 -15.43
CA LEU A 540 -47.89 -18.46 -14.33
C LEU A 540 -47.01 -18.22 -13.08
N ARG A 541 -45.74 -18.65 -13.09
CA ARG A 541 -44.78 -18.50 -11.98
C ARG A 541 -45.34 -18.91 -10.61
N THR A 542 -46.09 -20.01 -10.57
CA THR A 542 -46.70 -20.49 -9.33
C THR A 542 -45.61 -20.97 -8.35
N PRO A 543 -45.61 -20.55 -7.08
CA PRO A 543 -44.54 -20.91 -6.13
C PRO A 543 -44.32 -22.42 -5.97
N GLY A 544 -45.41 -23.21 -5.99
CA GLY A 544 -45.33 -24.68 -5.90
C GLY A 544 -44.70 -25.38 -7.10
N ARG A 545 -44.57 -24.70 -8.26
CA ARG A 545 -43.87 -25.20 -9.46
C ARG A 545 -42.62 -24.39 -9.79
N THR A 546 -42.11 -23.62 -8.83
CA THR A 546 -40.91 -22.79 -9.00
C THR A 546 -39.75 -23.39 -8.23
N ILE A 547 -38.58 -23.47 -8.86
CA ILE A 547 -37.34 -23.89 -8.19
C ILE A 547 -36.66 -22.63 -7.66
N PHE A 548 -36.21 -22.68 -6.42
CA PHE A 548 -35.43 -21.61 -5.80
C PHE A 548 -33.97 -22.04 -5.74
N LEU A 549 -33.11 -21.34 -6.47
CA LEU A 549 -31.67 -21.59 -6.49
C LEU A 549 -30.96 -20.53 -5.67
N TRP A 550 -30.17 -20.96 -4.70
CA TRP A 550 -29.29 -20.13 -3.90
C TRP A 550 -27.99 -19.89 -4.65
N TRP A 551 -27.48 -18.67 -4.56
CA TRP A 551 -26.19 -18.33 -5.15
C TRP A 551 -25.47 -17.26 -4.33
N PHE A 552 -24.16 -17.21 -4.52
CA PHE A 552 -23.25 -16.32 -3.81
C PHE A 552 -22.49 -15.47 -4.83
N ASP A 553 -22.67 -14.17 -4.76
CA ASP A 553 -22.00 -13.20 -5.63
C ASP A 553 -20.81 -12.59 -4.90
N THR A 554 -19.60 -13.08 -5.17
CA THR A 554 -18.39 -12.57 -4.51
C THR A 554 -18.22 -11.07 -4.72
N GLU A 555 -18.33 -10.59 -5.96
CA GLU A 555 -18.09 -9.18 -6.29
C GLU A 555 -19.15 -8.25 -5.68
N ARG A 556 -20.43 -8.63 -5.74
CA ARG A 556 -21.49 -7.83 -5.09
C ARG A 556 -21.30 -7.75 -3.57
N ILE A 557 -20.85 -8.84 -2.95
CA ILE A 557 -20.63 -8.91 -1.50
C ILE A 557 -19.41 -8.10 -1.10
N ILE A 558 -18.32 -8.15 -1.86
CA ILE A 558 -17.14 -7.30 -1.67
C ILE A 558 -17.55 -5.82 -1.73
N ASN A 559 -18.33 -5.41 -2.73
CA ASN A 559 -18.83 -4.04 -2.84
C ASN A 559 -19.73 -3.63 -1.66
N LEU A 560 -20.60 -4.54 -1.19
CA LEU A 560 -21.42 -4.33 0.00
C LEU A 560 -20.57 -4.17 1.27
N LEU A 561 -19.49 -4.96 1.40
CA LEU A 561 -18.56 -4.88 2.52
C LEU A 561 -17.75 -3.58 2.48
N LEU A 562 -17.22 -3.21 1.32
CA LEU A 562 -16.52 -1.93 1.11
C LEU A 562 -17.39 -0.74 1.54
N ASP A 563 -18.66 -0.70 1.11
CA ASP A 563 -19.59 0.36 1.50
C ASP A 563 -19.81 0.42 3.04
N ARG A 564 -19.92 -0.74 3.69
CA ARG A 564 -20.02 -0.83 5.16
C ARG A 564 -18.73 -0.41 5.85
N ILE A 565 -17.56 -0.72 5.27
CA ILE A 565 -16.26 -0.32 5.79
C ILE A 565 -16.13 1.21 5.74
N TYR A 566 -16.42 1.86 4.60
CA TYR A 566 -16.39 3.32 4.49
C TYR A 566 -17.33 3.99 5.51
N LYS A 567 -18.55 3.46 5.66
CA LYS A 567 -19.49 3.93 6.67
C LYS A 567 -18.94 3.79 8.09
N THR A 568 -18.22 2.72 8.38
CA THR A 568 -17.64 2.46 9.71
C THR A 568 -16.49 3.42 9.98
N ILE A 569 -15.59 3.62 9.02
CA ILE A 569 -14.50 4.61 9.11
C ILE A 569 -15.08 6.01 9.35
N ALA A 570 -16.07 6.43 8.55
CA ALA A 570 -16.73 7.72 8.71
C ALA A 570 -17.32 7.91 10.11
N ARG A 571 -17.96 6.87 10.68
CA ARG A 571 -18.48 6.89 12.04
C ARG A 571 -17.37 7.00 13.09
N CYS A 572 -16.27 6.27 12.93
CA CYS A 572 -15.12 6.37 13.84
C CYS A 572 -14.57 7.79 13.87
N LEU A 573 -14.41 8.44 12.71
CA LEU A 573 -13.97 9.84 12.62
C LEU A 573 -14.96 10.83 13.27
N GLN A 574 -16.26 10.66 13.02
CA GLN A 574 -17.30 11.48 13.65
C GLN A 574 -17.35 11.33 15.18
N VAL A 575 -17.15 10.10 15.67
CA VAL A 575 -17.05 9.83 17.11
C VAL A 575 -15.81 10.50 17.68
N LEU A 576 -14.65 10.38 17.01
CA LEU A 576 -13.41 11.03 17.42
C LEU A 576 -13.57 12.56 17.51
N GLU A 577 -14.19 13.19 16.51
CA GLU A 577 -14.49 14.62 16.52
C GLU A 577 -15.40 15.01 17.69
N THR A 578 -16.42 14.19 17.97
CA THR A 578 -17.34 14.42 19.08
C THR A 578 -16.61 14.34 20.43
N GLU A 579 -15.71 13.37 20.60
CA GLU A 579 -14.89 13.24 21.81
C GLU A 579 -13.90 14.41 21.95
N ARG A 580 -13.25 14.84 20.84
CA ARG A 580 -12.40 16.05 20.81
C ARG A 580 -13.19 17.29 21.23
N TYR A 581 -14.43 17.43 20.78
CA TYR A 581 -15.27 18.58 21.14
C TYR A 581 -15.67 18.60 22.63
N LYS A 582 -15.92 17.42 23.23
CA LYS A 582 -16.23 17.28 24.67
C LYS A 582 -15.05 17.72 25.53
N GLU A 583 -13.85 17.24 25.22
CA GLU A 583 -12.64 17.51 26.00
C GLU A 583 -11.82 18.71 25.47
N ARG A 584 -12.40 19.55 24.60
CA ARG A 584 -11.69 20.66 23.92
C ARG A 584 -10.93 21.60 24.86
N VAL A 585 -11.43 21.78 26.09
CA VAL A 585 -10.80 22.67 27.08
C VAL A 585 -9.51 22.06 27.62
N VAL A 586 -9.53 20.75 27.89
CA VAL A 586 -8.36 19.99 28.35
C VAL A 586 -7.34 19.88 27.22
N LEU A 587 -7.79 19.59 26.00
CA LEU A 587 -6.93 19.53 24.81
C LEU A 587 -6.26 20.88 24.53
N ALA A 588 -7.02 21.98 24.55
CA ALA A 588 -6.45 23.32 24.37
C ALA A 588 -5.51 23.76 25.51
N LEU A 589 -5.61 23.15 26.69
CA LEU A 589 -4.64 23.35 27.78
C LEU A 589 -3.37 22.52 27.55
N ALA A 590 -3.52 21.26 27.11
CA ALA A 590 -2.41 20.36 26.82
C ALA A 590 -1.59 20.81 25.59
N ASP A 591 -2.23 21.39 24.58
CA ASP A 591 -1.58 21.86 23.35
C ASP A 591 -0.72 23.13 23.54
N ARG A 592 -0.76 23.76 24.72
CA ARG A 592 0.05 24.95 24.98
C ARG A 592 1.53 24.58 25.05
N SER A 593 2.38 25.43 24.46
CA SER A 593 3.83 25.16 24.35
C SER A 593 4.55 24.99 25.69
N ASP A 594 4.04 25.59 26.76
CA ASP A 594 4.55 25.50 28.13
C ASP A 594 4.11 24.21 28.86
N VAL A 595 3.04 23.57 28.38
CA VAL A 595 2.43 22.38 28.98
C VAL A 595 2.82 21.11 28.23
N LYS A 596 2.94 21.20 26.90
CA LYS A 596 3.27 20.08 26.02
C LYS A 596 4.61 19.44 26.38
N GLY A 597 4.61 18.14 26.67
CA GLY A 597 5.76 17.37 27.12
C GLY A 597 6.02 17.39 28.62
N ASN A 598 5.37 18.30 29.36
CA ASN A 598 5.41 18.40 30.82
C ASN A 598 4.00 18.30 31.41
N GLU A 599 3.13 17.49 30.79
CA GLU A 599 1.71 17.45 31.14
C GLU A 599 1.52 17.08 32.62
N HIS A 600 2.30 16.12 33.10
CA HIS A 600 2.17 15.59 34.46
C HIS A 600 2.47 16.62 35.56
N GLU A 601 3.32 17.61 35.28
CA GLU A 601 3.71 18.65 36.24
C GLU A 601 2.80 19.89 36.15
N MET A 602 2.31 20.20 34.95
CA MET A 602 1.59 21.45 34.65
C MET A 602 0.07 21.31 34.73
N LEU A 603 -0.49 20.11 34.55
CA LEU A 603 -1.94 19.89 34.64
C LEU A 603 -2.36 19.34 36.02
N PRO A 604 -3.56 19.73 36.49
CA PRO A 604 -4.15 19.11 37.67
C PRO A 604 -4.54 17.64 37.38
N GLU A 605 -4.57 16.82 38.43
CA GLU A 605 -4.79 15.37 38.34
C GLU A 605 -6.10 15.00 37.61
N ASP A 606 -7.19 15.76 37.80
CA ASP A 606 -8.46 15.55 37.08
C ASP A 606 -8.32 15.76 35.56
N HIS A 607 -7.52 16.74 35.12
CA HIS A 607 -7.27 16.97 33.71
C HIS A 607 -6.34 15.91 33.12
N LEU A 608 -5.37 15.42 33.89
CA LEU A 608 -4.50 14.31 33.48
C LEU A 608 -5.29 13.03 33.24
N LEU A 609 -6.22 12.68 34.14
CA LEU A 609 -7.08 11.52 33.99
C LEU A 609 -7.96 11.63 32.74
N LYS A 610 -8.53 12.81 32.49
CA LYS A 610 -9.32 13.07 31.26
C LYS A 610 -8.47 12.98 30.00
N LEU A 611 -7.28 13.55 30.02
CA LEU A 611 -6.34 13.49 28.90
C LEU A 611 -5.94 12.03 28.61
N SER A 612 -5.58 11.24 29.63
CA SER A 612 -5.22 9.83 29.45
C SER A 612 -6.39 8.98 28.94
N ALA A 613 -7.61 9.25 29.41
CA ALA A 613 -8.80 8.54 28.94
C ALA A 613 -9.15 8.93 27.50
N PHE A 614 -8.88 10.17 27.10
CA PHE A 614 -9.06 10.63 25.74
C PHE A 614 -8.02 10.00 24.80
N THR A 615 -6.73 10.02 25.15
CA THR A 615 -5.66 9.43 24.32
C THR A 615 -5.88 7.94 24.11
N GLU A 616 -6.26 7.19 25.15
CA GLU A 616 -6.58 5.76 25.02
C GLU A 616 -7.76 5.52 24.03
N LYS A 617 -8.76 6.39 24.03
CA LYS A 617 -9.87 6.31 23.06
C LYS A 617 -9.41 6.66 21.64
N GLU A 618 -8.61 7.71 21.50
CA GLU A 618 -8.04 8.14 20.22
C GLU A 618 -7.17 7.03 19.61
N ASP A 619 -6.30 6.42 20.39
CA ASP A 619 -5.44 5.31 19.97
C ASP A 619 -6.27 4.11 19.50
N ARG A 620 -7.31 3.74 20.26
CA ARG A 620 -8.22 2.64 19.90
C ARG A 620 -8.96 2.91 18.60
N LEU A 621 -9.49 4.12 18.42
CA LEU A 621 -10.24 4.50 17.21
C LEU A 621 -9.30 4.57 16.00
N THR A 622 -8.12 5.16 16.14
CA THR A 622 -7.12 5.27 15.08
C THR A 622 -6.61 3.88 14.66
N THR A 623 -6.38 2.99 15.63
CA THR A 623 -6.01 1.59 15.35
C THR A 623 -7.12 0.86 14.57
N GLN A 624 -8.39 1.08 14.93
CA GLN A 624 -9.51 0.49 14.20
C GLN A 624 -9.61 1.04 12.77
N ILE A 625 -9.43 2.34 12.59
CA ILE A 625 -9.42 2.99 11.28
C ILE A 625 -8.32 2.39 10.40
N ASN A 626 -7.09 2.23 10.91
CA ASN A 626 -5.98 1.66 10.15
C ASN A 626 -6.25 0.21 9.72
N ARG A 627 -6.84 -0.62 10.60
CA ARG A 627 -7.25 -1.99 10.24
C ARG A 627 -8.33 -2.01 9.17
N LEU A 628 -9.30 -1.09 9.24
CA LEU A 628 -10.35 -0.98 8.23
C LEU A 628 -9.79 -0.48 6.89
N ASP A 629 -8.82 0.44 6.91
CA ASP A 629 -8.15 0.91 5.70
C ASP A 629 -7.36 -0.20 5.00
N GLN A 630 -6.68 -1.08 5.74
CA GLN A 630 -6.02 -2.26 5.17
C GLN A 630 -7.00 -3.13 4.38
N LEU A 631 -8.22 -3.33 4.90
CA LEU A 631 -9.28 -4.05 4.18
C LEU A 631 -9.74 -3.32 2.91
N VAL A 632 -9.78 -1.98 2.92
CA VAL A 632 -10.09 -1.20 1.71
C VAL A 632 -9.02 -1.43 0.64
N GLY A 633 -7.73 -1.41 1.03
CA GLY A 633 -6.62 -1.73 0.13
C GLY A 633 -6.80 -3.09 -0.53
N ILE A 634 -7.06 -4.14 0.26
CA ILE A 634 -7.27 -5.51 -0.22
C ILE A 634 -8.46 -5.63 -1.17
N PHE A 635 -9.61 -5.05 -0.82
CA PHE A 635 -10.84 -5.26 -1.57
C PHE A 635 -10.98 -4.38 -2.83
N LYS A 636 -10.32 -3.22 -2.89
CA LYS A 636 -10.49 -2.24 -4.00
C LYS A 636 -9.20 -1.99 -4.79
N GLU A 637 -8.04 -1.92 -4.15
CA GLU A 637 -6.89 -1.22 -4.72
C GLU A 637 -5.71 -2.10 -5.12
N PHE A 638 -5.53 -3.25 -4.50
CA PHE A 638 -4.38 -4.12 -4.71
C PHE A 638 -4.44 -4.96 -5.98
#